data_AF-A0A3M1HRU1-F1
#
_entry.id   AF-A0A3M1HRU1-F1
#
_cell.length_a   1.000
_cell.length_b   1.000
_cell.length_c   1.000
_cell.angle_alpha   90.00
_cell.angle_beta   90.00
_cell.angle_gamma   90.00
#
_symmetry.space_group_name_H-M   'P 1'
#
loop_
_entity.id
_entity.type
_entity.pdbx_description
1 polymer ?
#
loop_
_entity_poly.entity_id
_entity_poly.type
_entity_poly.pdbx_seq_one_letter_code
_entity_poly.pdbx_strand_id
1 'polypeptide(L)'
;ATPASLLPAPLYIFGPDAQIVRLEADGRHSSQITRAEEPITDFDVSQQTGNVVYVAGDKIYLTDAFGKEVRLLFDGARSQPTLLDKPQVRAVRFSPRGGRIAFAYDGVQVLDIATGAVEQVQPNDGLRGYSYQPLSWAPRGDRLLLYQSFFTTRGRLLVKGLNFDVVVFLGDACCDPTWSPDGRYVYTSGPYFSPEREPGLKRYDTFADGAQEVLIPFDPNADELDLVHHATLLEDGYLYSFRRHLSRQAYSDADQKPAFEMVRSAADGVSDVRRLRNDRYALRDVLWAQDGSGAAIVPEVEGEAAALPVLWLAANDTAAVELGAQAANDYIAMLRWGADDEALARERLRMRFVQDTGIRLAGEDTWEGIVDIGVFPLQHVDEPLWVAYTIGMRRYEPDTGNPHVVGIYRRRGDDWQQVALYPVGEGEKDPGADFVGEGGVRQVEVEPENIWLEVNAGVGAHSGTYHLLRFDGSRFHTEAVGFSSGGRGGFLDDINGDGTPEVVLDVSDYYVFCYACSVRYRDFIILRWNGQAMEQVRLQPLGPEAGEKLRRRNQLAIALAEARLWRDALELLPLLDGPPTSAVEETVAWNQALIRYLGEAKRPAAAGESVYPILENLFFGDYRQAVAPFRQLEPADIFSVPSALVAETVAAGWEDNIYFWVNTITDHSLMLLEERDPEAAAAAYFLRAWAAYLVDPEDPMIMANLESAASLMPDDPLYAAARDFLAAP
;
A
#
# COMPACT_ATOMS: atom_id res chain seq x y z
N ALA A 1 -33.99 -1.16 -15.13
CA ALA A 1 -33.58 -1.96 -13.97
C ALA A 1 -32.57 -2.97 -14.48
N THR A 2 -31.32 -2.85 -14.06
CA THR A 2 -30.29 -3.84 -14.36
C THR A 2 -30.76 -5.19 -13.79
N PRO A 3 -30.71 -6.29 -14.55
CA PRO A 3 -31.01 -7.61 -14.00
C PRO A 3 -30.14 -7.83 -12.76
N ALA A 4 -30.70 -8.46 -11.71
CA ALA A 4 -29.89 -8.86 -10.57
C ALA A 4 -28.76 -9.80 -11.06
N SER A 5 -27.52 -9.48 -10.71
CA SER A 5 -26.36 -10.30 -11.10
C SER A 5 -26.43 -11.65 -10.41
N LEU A 6 -26.21 -12.74 -11.17
CA LEU A 6 -26.11 -14.09 -10.63
C LEU A 6 -24.65 -14.44 -10.29
N LEU A 7 -23.72 -13.97 -11.12
CA LEU A 7 -22.28 -14.18 -11.03
C LEU A 7 -21.61 -12.90 -10.51
N PRO A 8 -20.40 -12.99 -9.91
CA PRO A 8 -19.64 -11.81 -9.47
C PRO A 8 -19.14 -10.96 -10.65
N ALA A 9 -18.87 -11.59 -11.79
CA ALA A 9 -18.37 -10.97 -13.01
C ALA A 9 -18.80 -11.80 -14.24
N PRO A 10 -18.67 -11.26 -15.47
CA PRO A 10 -18.81 -12.06 -16.69
C PRO A 10 -17.85 -13.25 -16.71
N LEU A 11 -18.29 -14.37 -17.26
CA LEU A 11 -17.50 -15.61 -17.35
C LEU A 11 -17.09 -15.87 -18.80
N TYR A 12 -15.80 -16.08 -19.04
CA TYR A 12 -15.26 -16.47 -20.33
C TYR A 12 -14.96 -17.97 -20.35
N ILE A 13 -15.37 -18.61 -21.43
CA ILE A 13 -15.40 -20.07 -21.57
C ILE A 13 -14.82 -20.43 -22.94
N PHE A 14 -14.02 -21.50 -22.96
CA PHE A 14 -13.64 -22.16 -24.19
C PHE A 14 -14.82 -22.97 -24.76
N GLY A 15 -15.45 -22.45 -25.81
CA GLY A 15 -16.67 -23.00 -26.39
C GLY A 15 -16.44 -24.25 -27.26
N PRO A 16 -17.49 -25.03 -27.58
CA PRO A 16 -17.38 -26.29 -28.32
C PRO A 16 -16.82 -26.18 -29.74
N ASP A 17 -16.85 -24.99 -30.34
CA ASP A 17 -16.29 -24.66 -31.65
C ASP A 17 -14.82 -24.19 -31.59
N ALA A 18 -14.16 -24.38 -30.45
CA ALA A 18 -12.81 -23.88 -30.16
C ALA A 18 -12.69 -22.35 -30.31
N GLN A 19 -13.75 -21.64 -29.96
CA GLN A 19 -13.81 -20.18 -29.87
C GLN A 19 -14.10 -19.73 -28.44
N ILE A 20 -13.81 -18.48 -28.12
CA ILE A 20 -14.08 -17.92 -26.80
C ILE A 20 -15.51 -17.41 -26.77
N VAL A 21 -16.25 -17.80 -25.73
CA VAL A 21 -17.60 -17.34 -25.44
C VAL A 21 -17.57 -16.57 -24.12
N ARG A 22 -18.23 -15.41 -24.09
CA ARG A 22 -18.47 -14.62 -22.88
C ARG A 22 -19.92 -14.79 -22.45
N LEU A 23 -20.12 -15.19 -21.21
CA LEU A 23 -21.40 -15.24 -20.51
C LEU A 23 -21.50 -14.01 -19.60
N GLU A 24 -22.58 -13.26 -19.73
CA GLU A 24 -22.85 -12.09 -18.88
C GLU A 24 -23.05 -12.50 -17.42
N ALA A 25 -22.89 -11.53 -16.52
CA ALA A 25 -22.99 -11.77 -15.08
C ALA A 25 -24.41 -12.23 -14.62
N ASP A 26 -25.43 -12.10 -15.48
CA ASP A 26 -26.75 -12.70 -15.23
C ASP A 26 -26.79 -14.22 -15.42
N GLY A 27 -25.70 -14.81 -15.92
CA GLY A 27 -25.52 -16.23 -16.14
C GLY A 27 -26.37 -16.84 -17.26
N ARG A 28 -27.03 -16.01 -18.08
CA ARG A 28 -27.96 -16.46 -19.13
C ARG A 28 -27.56 -15.99 -20.52
N HIS A 29 -27.16 -14.74 -20.67
CA HIS A 29 -26.84 -14.20 -21.99
C HIS A 29 -25.39 -14.49 -22.35
N SER A 30 -25.16 -15.22 -23.44
CA SER A 30 -23.82 -15.49 -23.95
C SER A 30 -23.59 -14.86 -25.32
N SER A 31 -22.34 -14.50 -25.60
CA SER A 31 -21.89 -13.94 -26.86
C SER A 31 -20.53 -14.53 -27.24
N GLN A 32 -20.37 -14.84 -28.53
CA GLN A 32 -19.09 -15.31 -29.06
C GLN A 32 -18.14 -14.13 -29.25
N ILE A 33 -16.97 -14.22 -28.62
CA ILE A 33 -15.94 -13.17 -28.60
C ILE A 33 -15.01 -13.29 -29.81
N THR A 34 -14.63 -14.52 -30.18
CA THR A 34 -13.68 -14.74 -31.28
C THR A 34 -14.33 -15.45 -32.45
N ARG A 35 -13.84 -15.15 -33.65
CA ARG A 35 -14.20 -15.82 -34.92
C ARG A 35 -12.94 -16.10 -35.72
N ALA A 36 -11.95 -16.69 -35.06
CA ALA A 36 -10.67 -17.00 -35.69
C ALA A 36 -10.86 -18.12 -36.73
N GLU A 37 -10.15 -18.06 -37.86
CA GLU A 37 -10.15 -19.12 -38.87
C GLU A 37 -9.49 -20.40 -38.32
N GLU A 38 -8.47 -20.24 -37.48
CA GLU A 38 -7.79 -21.33 -36.79
C GLU A 38 -8.39 -21.53 -35.39
N PRO A 39 -8.42 -22.78 -34.88
CA PRO A 39 -8.85 -23.06 -33.52
C PRO A 39 -8.03 -22.27 -32.50
N ILE A 40 -8.69 -21.74 -31.47
CA ILE A 40 -7.99 -21.15 -30.35
C ILE A 40 -7.39 -22.28 -29.51
N THR A 41 -6.14 -22.12 -29.07
CA THR A 41 -5.44 -23.15 -28.29
C THR A 41 -5.23 -22.77 -26.83
N ASP A 42 -5.33 -21.48 -26.51
CA ASP A 42 -5.21 -20.94 -25.15
C ASP A 42 -5.73 -19.50 -25.10
N PHE A 43 -6.20 -19.06 -23.93
CA PHE A 43 -6.58 -17.67 -23.70
C PHE A 43 -6.49 -17.27 -22.23
N ASP A 44 -6.49 -15.97 -21.99
CA ASP A 44 -6.63 -15.38 -20.66
C ASP A 44 -7.38 -14.05 -20.72
N VAL A 45 -7.90 -13.61 -19.58
CA VAL A 45 -8.71 -12.39 -19.48
C VAL A 45 -8.18 -11.49 -18.37
N SER A 46 -7.97 -10.21 -18.69
CA SER A 46 -7.60 -9.21 -17.69
C SER A 46 -8.82 -8.87 -16.85
N GLN A 47 -8.78 -9.18 -15.56
CA GLN A 47 -9.85 -8.80 -14.62
C GLN A 47 -9.90 -7.29 -14.36
N GLN A 48 -8.85 -6.55 -14.70
CA GLN A 48 -8.81 -5.09 -14.57
C GLN A 48 -9.41 -4.38 -15.79
N THR A 49 -9.05 -4.81 -17.00
CA THR A 49 -9.41 -4.10 -18.25
C THR A 49 -10.53 -4.78 -19.03
N GLY A 50 -10.80 -6.06 -18.73
CA GLY A 50 -11.71 -6.90 -19.50
C GLY A 50 -11.14 -7.40 -20.83
N ASN A 51 -9.93 -6.98 -21.22
CA ASN A 51 -9.29 -7.41 -22.46
C ASN A 51 -9.02 -8.92 -22.45
N VAL A 52 -9.10 -9.52 -23.63
CA VAL A 52 -8.89 -10.95 -23.87
C VAL A 52 -7.64 -11.13 -24.72
N VAL A 53 -6.68 -11.92 -24.21
CA VAL A 53 -5.54 -12.40 -24.98
C VAL A 53 -5.78 -13.85 -25.38
N TYR A 54 -5.51 -14.21 -26.63
CA TYR A 54 -5.70 -15.57 -27.09
C TYR A 54 -4.66 -16.00 -28.13
N VAL A 55 -4.47 -17.31 -28.25
CA VAL A 55 -3.56 -17.94 -29.21
C VAL A 55 -4.34 -18.61 -30.32
N ALA A 56 -4.01 -18.28 -31.57
CA ALA A 56 -4.51 -18.98 -32.77
C ALA A 56 -3.40 -19.03 -33.83
N GLY A 57 -3.05 -20.24 -34.29
CA GLY A 57 -2.02 -20.41 -35.33
C GLY A 57 -0.62 -19.91 -34.97
N ASP A 58 -0.13 -20.24 -33.77
CA ASP A 58 1.16 -19.75 -33.22
C ASP A 58 1.29 -18.21 -33.16
N LYS A 59 0.16 -17.51 -33.08
CA LYS A 59 0.09 -16.06 -32.95
C LYS A 59 -0.68 -15.66 -31.70
N ILE A 60 -0.27 -14.55 -31.09
CA ILE A 60 -0.96 -13.94 -29.95
C ILE A 60 -1.78 -12.76 -30.45
N TYR A 61 -3.07 -12.78 -30.15
CA TYR A 61 -3.99 -11.71 -30.43
C TYR A 61 -4.53 -11.09 -29.14
N LEU A 62 -4.87 -9.82 -29.20
CA LEU A 62 -5.57 -9.07 -28.16
C LEU A 62 -6.89 -8.54 -28.72
N THR A 63 -7.96 -8.60 -27.94
CA THR A 63 -9.26 -8.04 -28.28
C THR A 63 -9.91 -7.45 -27.02
N ASP A 64 -10.88 -6.55 -27.19
CA ASP A 64 -11.62 -5.98 -26.06
C ASP A 64 -12.55 -7.02 -25.39
N ALA A 65 -13.20 -6.63 -24.29
CA ALA A 65 -14.14 -7.49 -23.54
C ALA A 65 -15.35 -8.00 -24.38
N PHE A 66 -15.57 -7.45 -25.57
CA PHE A 66 -16.70 -7.77 -26.45
C PHE A 66 -16.24 -8.36 -27.79
N GLY A 67 -14.95 -8.69 -27.94
CA GLY A 67 -14.40 -9.28 -29.15
C GLY A 67 -14.19 -8.29 -30.29
N LYS A 68 -14.11 -7.00 -30.01
CA LYS A 68 -13.81 -5.94 -30.98
C LYS A 68 -12.35 -5.51 -30.88
N GLU A 69 -11.89 -4.80 -31.91
CA GLU A 69 -10.52 -4.23 -31.96
C GLU A 69 -9.40 -5.28 -31.90
N VAL A 70 -9.59 -6.41 -32.59
CA VAL A 70 -8.60 -7.48 -32.67
C VAL A 70 -7.25 -6.96 -33.21
N ARG A 71 -6.20 -7.13 -32.42
CA ARG A 71 -4.82 -6.74 -32.73
C ARG A 71 -3.87 -7.93 -32.61
N LEU A 72 -3.01 -8.12 -33.60
CA LEU A 72 -1.90 -9.06 -33.53
C LEU A 72 -0.79 -8.47 -32.64
N LEU A 73 -0.42 -9.17 -31.57
CA LEU A 73 0.66 -8.78 -30.66
C LEU A 73 1.98 -9.49 -30.98
N PHE A 74 1.93 -10.76 -31.35
CA PHE A 74 3.12 -11.58 -31.58
C PHE A 74 2.89 -12.63 -32.67
N ASP A 75 3.92 -12.89 -33.49
CA ASP A 75 3.89 -13.84 -34.61
C ASP A 75 5.06 -14.84 -34.51
N GLY A 76 4.76 -16.05 -34.04
CA GLY A 76 5.75 -17.10 -33.80
C GLY A 76 6.35 -17.72 -35.07
N ALA A 77 5.76 -17.47 -36.25
CA ALA A 77 6.22 -18.05 -37.52
C ALA A 77 7.60 -17.53 -37.99
N ARG A 78 8.16 -16.51 -37.34
CA ARG A 78 9.42 -15.85 -37.75
C ARG A 78 10.70 -16.52 -37.25
N SER A 79 10.64 -17.53 -36.38
CA SER A 79 11.84 -18.22 -35.87
C SER A 79 12.30 -19.38 -36.75
N GLN A 80 13.61 -19.53 -36.92
CA GLN A 80 14.20 -20.74 -37.47
C GLN A 80 13.98 -21.94 -36.52
N PRO A 81 13.74 -23.15 -37.04
CA PRO A 81 13.56 -24.33 -36.20
C PRO A 81 14.83 -24.62 -35.37
N THR A 82 14.65 -24.85 -34.08
CA THR A 82 15.67 -25.36 -33.15
C THR A 82 15.78 -26.90 -33.26
N LEU A 83 16.80 -27.49 -32.61
CA LEU A 83 17.10 -28.94 -32.64
C LEU A 83 16.09 -29.83 -31.88
N LEU A 84 15.23 -29.23 -31.06
CA LEU A 84 14.13 -29.85 -30.30
C LEU A 84 12.86 -29.08 -30.71
N ASP A 85 11.79 -29.77 -31.12
CA ASP A 85 10.46 -29.28 -31.54
C ASP A 85 10.30 -27.79 -31.88
N LYS A 86 9.70 -27.48 -33.03
CA LYS A 86 9.39 -26.09 -33.42
C LYS A 86 8.78 -25.33 -32.24
N PRO A 87 9.35 -24.18 -31.81
CA PRO A 87 8.82 -23.45 -30.67
C PRO A 87 7.38 -23.04 -30.98
N GLN A 88 6.46 -23.46 -30.11
CA GLN A 88 5.04 -23.15 -30.22
C GLN A 88 4.67 -22.05 -29.25
N VAL A 89 3.77 -21.17 -29.67
CA VAL A 89 3.19 -20.15 -28.80
C VAL A 89 2.07 -20.79 -27.99
N ARG A 90 2.13 -20.69 -26.66
CA ARG A 90 1.10 -21.21 -25.74
C ARG A 90 1.19 -20.55 -24.37
N ALA A 91 0.29 -20.89 -23.47
CA ALA A 91 0.31 -20.47 -22.06
C ALA A 91 0.30 -18.93 -21.89
N VAL A 92 -0.57 -18.21 -22.59
CA VAL A 92 -0.70 -16.75 -22.46
C VAL A 92 -1.33 -16.38 -21.12
N ARG A 93 -0.73 -15.48 -20.34
CA ARG A 93 -1.23 -15.05 -19.03
C ARG A 93 -1.09 -13.54 -18.85
N PHE A 94 -2.18 -12.87 -18.53
CA PHE A 94 -2.16 -11.46 -18.17
C PHE A 94 -1.48 -11.26 -16.82
N SER A 95 -0.63 -10.24 -16.74
CA SER A 95 -0.24 -9.66 -15.46
C SER A 95 -1.48 -9.15 -14.70
N PRO A 96 -1.45 -9.08 -13.36
CA PRO A 96 -2.58 -8.60 -12.57
C PRO A 96 -3.04 -7.20 -12.98
N ARG A 97 -2.08 -6.35 -13.41
CA ARG A 97 -2.34 -4.99 -13.90
C ARG A 97 -2.80 -4.91 -15.37
N GLY A 98 -2.84 -6.03 -16.07
CA GLY A 98 -3.25 -6.11 -17.48
C GLY A 98 -2.30 -5.49 -18.51
N GLY A 99 -1.20 -4.84 -18.11
CA GLY A 99 -0.25 -4.16 -19.02
C GLY A 99 0.76 -5.09 -19.70
N ARG A 100 1.03 -6.26 -19.11
CA ARG A 100 1.98 -7.27 -19.61
C ARG A 100 1.34 -8.64 -19.81
N ILE A 101 1.88 -9.43 -20.74
CA ILE A 101 1.46 -10.80 -21.06
C ILE A 101 2.68 -11.73 -20.97
N ALA A 102 2.63 -12.73 -20.10
CA ALA A 102 3.59 -13.83 -20.11
C ALA A 102 3.12 -14.93 -21.06
N PHE A 103 4.02 -15.55 -21.80
CA PHE A 103 3.69 -16.66 -22.69
C PHE A 103 4.88 -17.61 -22.89
N ALA A 104 4.61 -18.83 -23.33
CA ALA A 104 5.64 -19.78 -23.71
C ALA A 104 5.98 -19.66 -25.20
N TYR A 105 7.26 -19.45 -25.49
CA TYR A 105 7.87 -19.50 -26.82
C TYR A 105 9.38 -19.63 -26.66
N ASP A 106 9.94 -20.82 -26.92
CA ASP A 106 11.33 -21.19 -26.60
C ASP A 106 11.77 -20.87 -25.15
N GLY A 107 10.87 -21.11 -24.22
CA GLY A 107 10.99 -20.65 -22.83
C GLY A 107 9.82 -19.74 -22.50
N VAL A 108 9.96 -18.93 -21.46
CA VAL A 108 8.96 -17.95 -21.03
C VAL A 108 9.40 -16.58 -21.50
N GLN A 109 8.47 -15.91 -22.18
CA GLN A 109 8.57 -14.57 -22.68
C GLN A 109 7.60 -13.67 -21.90
N VAL A 110 7.90 -12.38 -21.79
CA VAL A 110 7.00 -11.34 -21.31
C VAL A 110 6.90 -10.26 -22.37
N LEU A 111 5.68 -9.97 -22.82
CA LEU A 111 5.37 -8.91 -23.77
C LEU A 111 4.75 -7.73 -23.02
N ASP A 112 5.28 -6.53 -23.25
CA ASP A 112 4.69 -5.27 -22.84
C ASP A 112 3.70 -4.79 -23.93
N ILE A 113 2.43 -4.60 -23.54
CA ILE A 113 1.34 -4.35 -24.49
C ILE A 113 1.43 -2.94 -25.11
N ALA A 114 1.96 -1.97 -24.36
CA ALA A 114 2.04 -0.57 -24.77
C ALA A 114 3.16 -0.35 -25.78
N THR A 115 4.33 -0.92 -25.52
CA THR A 115 5.55 -0.76 -26.32
C THR A 115 5.68 -1.83 -27.39
N GLY A 116 5.06 -3.00 -27.21
CA GLY A 116 5.27 -4.19 -28.04
C GLY A 116 6.62 -4.86 -27.81
N ALA A 117 7.39 -4.45 -26.79
CA ALA A 117 8.64 -5.08 -26.43
C ALA A 117 8.42 -6.50 -25.91
N VAL A 118 9.31 -7.42 -26.26
CA VAL A 118 9.28 -8.82 -25.80
C VAL A 118 10.62 -9.15 -25.17
N GLU A 119 10.58 -9.64 -23.94
CA GLU A 119 11.73 -10.07 -23.16
C GLU A 119 11.64 -11.57 -22.84
N GLN A 120 12.75 -12.29 -23.02
CA GLN A 120 12.86 -13.67 -22.59
C GLN A 120 13.30 -13.73 -21.12
N VAL A 121 12.37 -14.09 -20.23
CA VAL A 121 12.61 -14.11 -18.78
C VAL A 121 13.11 -15.47 -18.27
N GLN A 122 12.83 -16.55 -19.02
CA GLN A 122 13.31 -17.89 -18.69
C GLN A 122 13.50 -18.72 -19.96
N PRO A 123 14.73 -18.96 -20.45
CA PRO A 123 14.95 -19.81 -21.62
C PRO A 123 14.66 -21.28 -21.31
N ASN A 124 14.29 -22.03 -22.35
CA ASN A 124 14.34 -23.49 -22.32
C ASN A 124 15.79 -23.98 -22.14
N ASP A 125 15.98 -25.07 -21.39
CA ASP A 125 17.28 -25.73 -21.28
C ASP A 125 17.31 -26.91 -22.27
N GLY A 126 17.68 -26.62 -23.51
CA GLY A 126 17.78 -27.64 -24.56
C GLY A 126 18.84 -28.71 -24.29
N LEU A 127 19.85 -28.45 -23.46
CA LEU A 127 20.88 -29.44 -23.12
C LEU A 127 20.33 -30.49 -22.15
N ARG A 128 19.52 -30.06 -21.19
CA ARG A 128 18.87 -30.95 -20.23
C ARG A 128 17.49 -31.39 -20.70
N GLY A 129 16.94 -30.80 -21.75
CA GLY A 129 15.60 -31.07 -22.24
C GLY A 129 14.50 -30.56 -21.32
N TYR A 130 14.73 -29.43 -20.65
CA TYR A 130 13.69 -28.73 -19.90
C TYR A 130 13.00 -27.71 -20.78
N SER A 131 11.67 -27.74 -20.79
CA SER A 131 10.87 -26.65 -21.33
C SER A 131 10.07 -25.97 -20.23
N TYR A 132 9.96 -24.65 -20.31
CA TYR A 132 9.25 -23.83 -19.33
C TYR A 132 8.02 -23.19 -19.96
N GLN A 133 6.96 -23.06 -19.16
CA GLN A 133 5.76 -22.30 -19.52
C GLN A 133 5.19 -21.59 -18.29
N PRO A 134 4.61 -20.40 -18.43
CA PRO A 134 3.97 -19.72 -17.32
C PRO A 134 2.62 -20.39 -16.99
N LEU A 135 2.29 -20.43 -15.69
CA LEU A 135 0.99 -20.87 -15.19
C LEU A 135 0.13 -19.68 -14.77
N SER A 136 0.71 -18.78 -13.98
CA SER A 136 0.05 -17.59 -13.45
C SER A 136 1.07 -16.56 -12.97
N TRP A 137 0.63 -15.32 -12.84
CA TRP A 137 1.38 -14.26 -12.18
C TRP A 137 1.12 -14.28 -10.68
N ALA A 138 2.13 -13.89 -9.89
CA ALA A 138 1.89 -13.53 -8.49
C ALA A 138 0.96 -12.30 -8.43
N PRO A 139 0.14 -12.13 -7.36
CA PRO A 139 -0.83 -11.04 -7.26
C PRO A 139 -0.24 -9.63 -7.44
N ARG A 140 1.03 -9.43 -7.08
CA ARG A 140 1.74 -8.15 -7.24
C ARG A 140 2.33 -7.92 -8.64
N GLY A 141 2.33 -8.93 -9.50
CA GLY A 141 2.87 -8.84 -10.86
C GLY A 141 4.40 -8.79 -10.96
N ASP A 142 5.12 -9.10 -9.87
CA ASP A 142 6.59 -9.07 -9.80
C ASP A 142 7.24 -10.43 -10.04
N ARG A 143 6.44 -11.51 -10.03
CA ARG A 143 6.88 -12.90 -10.12
C ARG A 143 5.93 -13.74 -10.97
N LEU A 144 6.47 -14.81 -11.54
CA LEU A 144 5.73 -15.79 -12.32
C LEU A 144 5.83 -17.17 -11.69
N LEU A 145 4.70 -17.87 -11.58
CA LEU A 145 4.68 -19.30 -11.34
C LEU A 145 4.84 -20.00 -12.69
N LEU A 146 5.87 -20.83 -12.81
CA LEU A 146 6.20 -21.57 -14.03
C LEU A 146 6.04 -23.08 -13.81
N TYR A 147 5.68 -23.75 -14.89
CA TYR A 147 5.76 -25.20 -15.02
C TYR A 147 6.97 -25.55 -15.88
N GLN A 148 7.86 -26.36 -15.31
CA GLN A 148 8.97 -26.98 -16.01
C GLN A 148 8.54 -28.40 -16.42
N SER A 149 8.58 -28.75 -17.70
CA SER A 149 8.40 -30.13 -18.17
C SER A 149 9.70 -30.77 -18.61
N PHE A 150 9.78 -32.09 -18.44
CA PHE A 150 10.85 -32.95 -18.93
C PHE A 150 10.29 -33.95 -19.95
N PHE A 151 11.05 -34.25 -21.01
CA PHE A 151 10.62 -35.17 -22.07
C PHE A 151 10.25 -36.59 -21.58
N THR A 152 10.67 -36.98 -20.37
CA THR A 152 10.53 -38.37 -19.89
C THR A 152 9.79 -38.55 -18.57
N THR A 153 8.88 -37.64 -18.17
CA THR A 153 7.66 -37.86 -17.32
C THR A 153 7.42 -36.91 -16.13
N ARG A 154 8.43 -36.23 -15.55
CA ARG A 154 8.20 -35.41 -14.35
C ARG A 154 8.28 -33.91 -14.63
N GLY A 155 7.17 -33.20 -14.33
CA GLY A 155 7.15 -31.74 -14.29
C GLY A 155 7.48 -31.19 -12.91
N ARG A 156 7.88 -29.92 -12.83
CA ARG A 156 8.14 -29.20 -11.57
C ARG A 156 7.53 -27.81 -11.57
N LEU A 157 7.16 -27.35 -10.38
CA LEU A 157 6.73 -25.97 -10.14
C LEU A 157 7.92 -25.14 -9.65
N LEU A 158 8.00 -23.92 -10.15
CA LEU A 158 9.00 -22.95 -9.72
C LEU A 158 8.48 -21.52 -9.85
N VAL A 159 9.08 -20.62 -9.08
CA VAL A 159 8.78 -19.19 -9.12
C VAL A 159 9.98 -18.45 -9.71
N LYS A 160 9.73 -17.59 -10.70
CA LYS A 160 10.73 -16.71 -11.30
C LYS A 160 10.43 -15.26 -10.92
N GLY A 161 11.41 -14.56 -10.34
CA GLY A 161 11.38 -13.11 -10.19
C GLY A 161 11.67 -12.39 -11.50
N LEU A 162 10.98 -11.28 -11.74
CA LEU A 162 11.21 -10.46 -12.94
C LEU A 162 12.33 -9.43 -12.73
N ASN A 163 12.46 -8.91 -11.50
CA ASN A 163 13.45 -7.88 -11.18
C ASN A 163 14.74 -8.44 -10.58
N PHE A 164 14.83 -9.76 -10.43
CA PHE A 164 15.97 -10.43 -9.83
C PHE A 164 16.07 -11.86 -10.37
N ASP A 165 17.30 -12.34 -10.58
CA ASP A 165 17.56 -13.61 -11.25
C ASP A 165 17.35 -14.85 -10.37
N VAL A 166 16.45 -14.77 -9.39
CA VAL A 166 16.18 -15.86 -8.45
C VAL A 166 15.09 -16.77 -9.02
N VAL A 167 15.42 -18.06 -9.04
CA VAL A 167 14.48 -19.16 -9.32
C VAL A 167 14.28 -19.95 -8.04
N VAL A 168 13.05 -19.98 -7.53
CA VAL A 168 12.67 -20.75 -6.35
C VAL A 168 11.98 -22.03 -6.80
N PHE A 169 12.56 -23.19 -6.52
CA PHE A 169 11.97 -24.49 -6.86
C PHE A 169 10.97 -24.90 -5.77
N LEU A 170 9.71 -25.10 -6.14
CA LEU A 170 8.67 -25.46 -5.16
C LEU A 170 8.60 -26.98 -4.99
N GLY A 171 8.65 -27.76 -6.08
CA GLY A 171 8.60 -29.22 -5.98
C GLY A 171 8.08 -29.90 -7.26
N ASP A 172 7.75 -31.18 -7.14
CA ASP A 172 7.14 -31.96 -8.22
C ASP A 172 5.76 -31.40 -8.58
N ALA A 173 5.45 -31.34 -9.88
CA ALA A 173 4.28 -30.63 -10.37
C ALA A 173 3.03 -31.51 -10.40
N CYS A 174 2.27 -31.47 -9.31
CA CYS A 174 0.84 -31.78 -9.30
C CYS A 174 0.21 -31.27 -8.00
N CYS A 175 -1.02 -30.74 -7.97
CA CYS A 175 -1.89 -30.29 -9.06
C CYS A 175 -2.53 -28.95 -8.61
N ASP A 176 -3.28 -28.28 -9.49
CA ASP A 176 -4.06 -27.06 -9.21
C ASP A 176 -3.30 -25.98 -8.41
N PRO A 177 -2.13 -25.51 -8.87
CA PRO A 177 -1.37 -24.54 -8.10
C PRO A 177 -2.07 -23.18 -8.10
N THR A 178 -2.19 -22.57 -6.93
CA THR A 178 -2.74 -21.22 -6.79
C THR A 178 -1.95 -20.39 -5.79
N TRP A 179 -1.88 -19.09 -6.04
CA TRP A 179 -1.26 -18.14 -5.14
C TRP A 179 -2.15 -17.88 -3.93
N SER A 180 -1.54 -17.59 -2.78
CA SER A 180 -2.19 -16.83 -1.73
C SER A 180 -2.41 -15.38 -2.18
N PRO A 181 -3.42 -14.65 -1.67
CA PRO A 181 -3.71 -13.27 -2.07
C PRO A 181 -2.53 -12.30 -1.85
N ASP A 182 -1.71 -12.54 -0.82
CA ASP A 182 -0.49 -11.77 -0.54
C ASP A 182 0.71 -12.13 -1.42
N GLY A 183 0.58 -13.18 -2.23
CA GLY A 183 1.64 -13.74 -3.08
C GLY A 183 2.75 -14.45 -2.31
N ARG A 184 2.63 -14.68 -0.99
CA ARG A 184 3.69 -15.33 -0.21
C ARG A 184 3.77 -16.83 -0.45
N TYR A 185 2.63 -17.48 -0.67
CA TYR A 185 2.55 -18.91 -0.77
C TYR A 185 1.96 -19.36 -2.10
N VAL A 186 2.32 -20.56 -2.51
CA VAL A 186 1.60 -21.34 -3.52
C VAL A 186 1.02 -22.57 -2.85
N TYR A 187 -0.29 -22.76 -2.98
CA TYR A 187 -0.99 -23.97 -2.57
C TYR A 187 -1.07 -24.91 -3.76
N THR A 188 -0.90 -26.21 -3.51
CA THR A 188 -1.14 -27.26 -4.52
C THR A 188 -2.06 -28.31 -3.93
N SER A 189 -3.04 -28.73 -4.71
CA SER A 189 -3.98 -29.79 -4.35
C SER A 189 -4.18 -30.75 -5.50
N GLY A 190 -4.42 -32.02 -5.21
CA GLY A 190 -4.72 -33.00 -6.25
C GLY A 190 -5.50 -34.18 -5.70
N PRO A 191 -6.53 -34.67 -6.41
CA PRO A 191 -7.27 -35.84 -5.97
C PRO A 191 -6.79 -37.16 -6.61
N TYR A 192 -5.89 -37.09 -7.59
CA TYR A 192 -5.50 -38.24 -8.41
C TYR A 192 -4.22 -38.87 -7.90
N PHE A 193 -4.29 -40.16 -7.60
CA PHE A 193 -3.16 -40.99 -7.28
C PHE A 193 -2.55 -41.55 -8.57
N SER A 194 -1.28 -41.22 -8.81
CA SER A 194 -0.47 -41.89 -9.83
C SER A 194 0.96 -42.07 -9.30
N PRO A 195 1.80 -42.92 -9.93
CA PRO A 195 3.22 -43.04 -9.58
C PRO A 195 4.00 -41.70 -9.63
N GLU A 196 3.40 -40.67 -10.23
CA GLU A 196 3.96 -39.34 -10.43
C GLU A 196 3.20 -38.26 -9.65
N ARG A 197 2.09 -38.60 -8.99
CA ARG A 197 1.16 -37.65 -8.36
C ARG A 197 0.68 -38.18 -7.02
N GLU A 198 1.02 -37.46 -5.97
CA GLU A 198 0.52 -37.71 -4.62
C GLU A 198 -0.67 -36.80 -4.37
N PRO A 199 -1.83 -37.36 -3.99
CA PRO A 199 -2.94 -36.57 -3.49
C PRO A 199 -2.57 -35.75 -2.25
N GLY A 200 -3.47 -34.87 -1.85
CA GLY A 200 -3.35 -34.09 -0.61
C GLY A 200 -3.23 -32.60 -0.86
N LEU A 201 -2.86 -31.86 0.19
CA LEU A 201 -2.73 -30.41 0.18
C LEU A 201 -1.35 -30.02 0.70
N LYS A 202 -0.61 -29.26 -0.11
CA LYS A 202 0.71 -28.75 0.23
C LYS A 202 0.74 -27.23 0.04
N ARG A 203 1.60 -26.55 0.80
CA ARG A 203 1.85 -25.12 0.71
C ARG A 203 3.36 -24.89 0.58
N TYR A 204 3.76 -23.98 -0.30
CA TYR A 204 5.15 -23.65 -0.57
C TYR A 204 5.41 -22.17 -0.30
N ASP A 205 6.48 -21.85 0.43
CA ASP A 205 6.96 -20.46 0.57
C ASP A 205 7.70 -20.03 -0.70
N THR A 206 7.34 -18.87 -1.24
CA THR A 206 7.84 -18.37 -2.53
C THR A 206 9.05 -17.43 -2.43
N PHE A 207 9.52 -17.13 -1.22
CA PHE A 207 10.69 -16.28 -0.96
C PHE A 207 11.84 -17.03 -0.28
N ALA A 208 11.54 -18.10 0.47
CA ALA A 208 12.54 -19.01 0.99
C ALA A 208 13.14 -19.90 -0.12
N ASP A 209 13.88 -20.94 0.26
CA ASP A 209 14.37 -22.01 -0.61
C ASP A 209 13.25 -22.92 -1.19
N GLY A 210 12.01 -22.42 -1.25
CA GLY A 210 10.84 -23.18 -1.68
C GLY A 210 10.28 -24.10 -0.59
N ALA A 211 10.52 -23.77 0.69
CA ALA A 211 10.13 -24.59 1.83
C ALA A 211 8.68 -25.10 1.71
N GLN A 212 8.55 -26.43 1.74
CA GLN A 212 7.27 -27.13 1.62
C GLN A 212 6.70 -27.44 3.00
N GLU A 213 5.42 -27.17 3.16
CA GLU A 213 4.59 -27.64 4.27
C GLU A 213 3.49 -28.56 3.74
N VAL A 214 3.39 -29.77 4.30
CA VAL A 214 2.31 -30.71 3.99
C VAL A 214 1.17 -30.45 4.96
N LEU A 215 0.06 -29.92 4.44
CA LEU A 215 -1.11 -29.55 5.24
C LEU A 215 -2.05 -30.74 5.43
N ILE A 216 -2.33 -31.46 4.34
CA ILE A 216 -3.09 -32.72 4.36
C ILE A 216 -2.22 -33.79 3.70
N PRO A 217 -1.68 -34.74 4.47
CA PRO A 217 -0.80 -35.76 3.94
C PRO A 217 -1.58 -36.81 3.16
N PHE A 218 -0.91 -37.41 2.16
CA PHE A 218 -1.38 -38.62 1.53
C PHE A 218 -0.58 -39.81 2.01
N ASP A 219 -1.27 -40.79 2.60
CA ASP A 219 -0.69 -42.09 2.93
C ASP A 219 -1.25 -43.12 1.94
N PRO A 220 -0.43 -43.65 1.01
CA PRO A 220 -0.87 -44.66 0.07
C PRO A 220 -1.23 -45.98 0.75
N ASN A 221 -1.09 -46.14 2.07
CA ASN A 221 -1.48 -47.31 2.84
C ASN A 221 -2.65 -47.06 3.80
N ALA A 222 -3.18 -45.85 3.86
CA ALA A 222 -4.33 -45.56 4.71
C ALA A 222 -5.61 -46.26 4.20
N ASP A 223 -6.44 -46.69 5.15
CA ASP A 223 -7.77 -47.28 4.86
C ASP A 223 -8.76 -46.20 4.37
N GLU A 224 -8.60 -44.97 4.87
CA GLU A 224 -9.39 -43.79 4.51
C GLU A 224 -8.50 -42.74 3.85
N LEU A 225 -9.00 -42.14 2.77
CA LEU A 225 -8.31 -41.11 2.00
C LEU A 225 -9.05 -39.78 2.13
N ASP A 226 -8.28 -38.71 2.28
CA ASP A 226 -8.77 -37.34 2.28
C ASP A 226 -8.30 -36.62 1.02
N LEU A 227 -9.20 -36.52 0.05
CA LEU A 227 -8.91 -35.96 -1.25
C LEU A 227 -9.31 -34.49 -1.26
N VAL A 228 -8.39 -33.63 -1.72
CA VAL A 228 -8.61 -32.19 -1.86
C VAL A 228 -8.34 -31.80 -3.31
N HIS A 229 -9.22 -30.99 -3.88
CA HIS A 229 -9.15 -30.54 -5.25
C HIS A 229 -9.43 -29.05 -5.34
N HIS A 230 -8.73 -28.35 -6.26
CA HIS A 230 -8.86 -26.91 -6.49
C HIS A 230 -8.86 -26.06 -5.20
N ALA A 231 -7.96 -26.35 -4.26
CA ALA A 231 -7.85 -25.58 -3.02
C ALA A 231 -7.34 -24.16 -3.33
N THR A 232 -8.06 -23.13 -2.89
CA THR A 232 -7.71 -21.71 -3.11
C THR A 232 -7.93 -20.89 -1.85
N LEU A 233 -6.91 -20.13 -1.44
CA LEU A 233 -7.01 -19.17 -0.34
C LEU A 233 -7.59 -17.86 -0.92
N LEU A 234 -8.74 -17.44 -0.42
CA LEU A 234 -9.41 -16.21 -0.88
C LEU A 234 -9.12 -15.02 0.04
N GLU A 235 -9.59 -13.83 -0.35
CA GLU A 235 -9.33 -12.56 0.35
C GLU A 235 -9.90 -12.51 1.77
N ASP A 236 -10.91 -13.32 2.06
CA ASP A 236 -11.49 -13.48 3.41
C ASP A 236 -10.58 -14.27 4.38
N GLY A 237 -9.44 -14.77 3.89
CA GLY A 237 -8.46 -15.53 4.68
C GLY A 237 -8.79 -17.02 4.84
N TYR A 238 -9.85 -17.52 4.19
CA TYR A 238 -10.25 -18.91 4.23
C TYR A 238 -9.83 -19.68 2.97
N LEU A 239 -9.54 -20.97 3.15
CA LEU A 239 -9.26 -21.90 2.08
C LEU A 239 -10.56 -22.53 1.60
N TYR A 240 -10.91 -22.29 0.34
CA TYR A 240 -12.04 -22.92 -0.34
C TYR A 240 -11.53 -24.10 -1.14
N SER A 241 -12.22 -25.24 -1.06
CA SER A 241 -11.81 -26.44 -1.78
C SER A 241 -12.97 -27.37 -2.05
N PHE A 242 -12.74 -28.30 -2.96
CA PHE A 242 -13.60 -29.45 -3.17
C PHE A 242 -12.96 -30.67 -2.49
N ARG A 243 -13.65 -31.21 -1.47
CA ARG A 243 -13.08 -32.23 -0.59
C ARG A 243 -13.89 -33.53 -0.66
N ARG A 244 -13.23 -34.66 -0.41
CA ARG A 244 -13.89 -35.95 -0.34
C ARG A 244 -13.15 -36.90 0.60
N HIS A 245 -13.85 -37.34 1.63
CA HIS A 245 -13.47 -38.50 2.46
C HIS A 245 -14.08 -39.77 1.89
N LEU A 246 -13.25 -40.78 1.64
CA LEU A 246 -13.68 -42.10 1.17
C LEU A 246 -12.66 -43.18 1.52
N SER A 247 -13.12 -44.43 1.59
CA SER A 247 -12.23 -45.56 1.81
C SER A 247 -11.37 -45.83 0.57
N ARG A 248 -10.18 -46.39 0.78
CA ARG A 248 -9.28 -46.79 -0.32
C ARG A 248 -9.94 -47.75 -1.33
N GLN A 249 -10.76 -48.67 -0.81
CA GLN A 249 -11.53 -49.58 -1.66
C GLN A 249 -12.49 -48.79 -2.55
N ALA A 250 -13.23 -47.83 -1.99
CA ALA A 250 -14.12 -46.97 -2.76
C ALA A 250 -13.38 -46.09 -3.78
N TYR A 251 -12.14 -45.69 -3.49
CA TYR A 251 -11.29 -44.98 -4.45
C TYR A 251 -10.91 -45.87 -5.64
N SER A 252 -10.57 -47.13 -5.36
CA SER A 252 -10.13 -48.09 -6.36
C SER A 252 -11.28 -48.62 -7.21
N ASP A 253 -12.48 -48.70 -6.63
CA ASP A 253 -13.71 -49.14 -7.29
C ASP A 253 -14.39 -48.01 -8.08
N ALA A 254 -14.16 -46.75 -7.71
CA ALA A 254 -14.56 -45.62 -8.54
C ALA A 254 -13.71 -45.64 -9.82
N ASP A 255 -14.33 -45.51 -10.99
CA ASP A 255 -13.66 -45.39 -12.31
C ASP A 255 -12.85 -44.06 -12.44
N GLN A 256 -11.94 -43.80 -11.49
CA GLN A 256 -11.01 -42.67 -11.38
C GLN A 256 -11.62 -41.28 -11.16
N LYS A 257 -12.93 -41.13 -10.94
CA LYS A 257 -13.60 -39.80 -10.89
C LYS A 257 -14.48 -39.60 -9.66
N PRO A 258 -13.89 -39.41 -8.47
CA PRO A 258 -14.66 -39.16 -7.25
C PRO A 258 -15.47 -37.86 -7.35
N ALA A 259 -16.67 -37.86 -6.79
CA ALA A 259 -17.48 -36.65 -6.63
C ALA A 259 -17.16 -35.95 -5.30
N PHE A 260 -16.92 -34.65 -5.36
CA PHE A 260 -16.48 -33.81 -4.24
C PHE A 260 -17.59 -32.92 -3.71
N GLU A 261 -17.52 -32.60 -2.42
CA GLU A 261 -18.35 -31.57 -1.80
C GLU A 261 -17.58 -30.25 -1.66
N MET A 262 -18.29 -29.13 -1.80
CA MET A 262 -17.74 -27.81 -1.61
C MET A 262 -17.58 -27.51 -0.11
N VAL A 263 -16.36 -27.15 0.30
CA VAL A 263 -16.03 -26.85 1.70
C VAL A 263 -15.20 -25.57 1.80
N ARG A 264 -15.25 -24.94 2.98
CA ARG A 264 -14.25 -23.96 3.41
C ARG A 264 -13.54 -24.46 4.66
N SER A 265 -12.31 -24.01 4.88
CA SER A 265 -11.53 -24.26 6.09
C SER A 265 -10.59 -23.09 6.35
N ALA A 266 -9.96 -23.07 7.53
CA ALA A 266 -8.86 -22.14 7.77
C ALA A 266 -7.71 -22.35 6.76
N ALA A 267 -6.77 -21.41 6.71
CA ALA A 267 -5.64 -21.44 5.77
C ALA A 267 -4.71 -22.68 5.89
N ASP A 268 -4.85 -23.45 6.97
CA ASP A 268 -4.16 -24.73 7.19
C ASP A 268 -4.87 -25.93 6.54
N GLY A 269 -6.07 -25.75 5.97
CA GLY A 269 -6.87 -26.81 5.35
C GLY A 269 -7.54 -27.80 6.32
N VAL A 270 -7.21 -27.77 7.61
CA VAL A 270 -7.55 -28.80 8.60
C VAL A 270 -8.49 -28.26 9.68
N SER A 271 -8.32 -27.03 10.13
CA SER A 271 -9.17 -26.40 11.14
C SER A 271 -10.34 -25.65 10.51
N ASP A 272 -11.41 -25.45 11.30
CA ASP A 272 -12.65 -24.76 10.88
C ASP A 272 -13.28 -25.26 9.57
N VAL A 273 -13.19 -26.58 9.32
CA VAL A 273 -13.76 -27.19 8.12
C VAL A 273 -15.29 -27.12 8.19
N ARG A 274 -15.88 -26.36 7.26
CA ARG A 274 -17.32 -26.22 7.10
C ARG A 274 -17.75 -26.61 5.70
N ARG A 275 -18.71 -27.53 5.64
CA ARG A 275 -19.43 -27.87 4.41
C ARG A 275 -20.29 -26.69 3.96
N LEU A 276 -20.14 -26.29 2.70
CA LEU A 276 -20.89 -25.20 2.09
C LEU A 276 -22.09 -25.68 1.27
N ARG A 277 -22.04 -26.93 0.77
CA ARG A 277 -23.10 -27.50 -0.08
C ARG A 277 -23.36 -28.99 0.19
N ASN A 278 -24.60 -29.41 0.02
CA ASN A 278 -25.07 -30.77 0.25
C ASN A 278 -24.97 -31.72 -0.96
N ASP A 279 -24.82 -31.18 -2.17
CA ASP A 279 -24.59 -31.92 -3.40
C ASP A 279 -23.10 -32.22 -3.62
N ARG A 280 -22.80 -33.04 -4.63
CA ARG A 280 -21.45 -33.45 -5.01
C ARG A 280 -21.27 -33.52 -6.52
N TYR A 281 -20.08 -33.20 -6.99
CA TYR A 281 -19.74 -33.18 -8.41
C TYR A 281 -18.40 -33.84 -8.67
N ALA A 282 -18.32 -34.68 -9.70
CA ALA A 282 -17.04 -35.00 -10.32
C ALA A 282 -16.62 -33.77 -11.12
N LEU A 283 -15.38 -33.32 -10.96
CA LEU A 283 -14.93 -32.01 -11.42
C LEU A 283 -13.92 -32.17 -12.54
N ARG A 284 -14.07 -31.32 -13.56
CA ARG A 284 -13.12 -31.19 -14.65
C ARG A 284 -12.37 -29.86 -14.61
N ASP A 285 -13.07 -28.78 -14.31
CA ASP A 285 -12.50 -27.46 -14.08
C ASP A 285 -13.32 -26.70 -13.03
N VAL A 286 -12.66 -25.80 -12.32
CA VAL A 286 -13.22 -24.98 -11.25
C VAL A 286 -12.61 -23.60 -11.31
N LEU A 287 -13.49 -22.59 -11.26
CA LEU A 287 -13.11 -21.20 -11.11
C LEU A 287 -13.85 -20.59 -9.92
N TRP A 288 -13.10 -20.33 -8.84
CA TRP A 288 -13.62 -19.67 -7.64
C TRP A 288 -13.85 -18.18 -7.86
N ALA A 289 -14.94 -17.66 -7.31
CA ALA A 289 -15.13 -16.23 -7.15
C ALA A 289 -14.24 -15.70 -6.01
N GLN A 290 -13.55 -14.58 -6.23
CA GLN A 290 -12.60 -14.03 -5.24
C GLN A 290 -13.28 -13.57 -3.95
N ASP A 291 -14.55 -13.17 -4.02
CA ASP A 291 -15.38 -12.76 -2.89
C ASP A 291 -15.93 -13.93 -2.05
N GLY A 292 -15.61 -15.17 -2.42
CA GLY A 292 -16.10 -16.38 -1.74
C GLY A 292 -17.58 -16.69 -1.98
N SER A 293 -18.26 -15.99 -2.89
CA SER A 293 -19.69 -16.18 -3.18
C SER A 293 -20.02 -17.55 -3.77
N GLY A 294 -19.06 -18.21 -4.43
CA GLY A 294 -19.22 -19.52 -5.04
C GLY A 294 -18.13 -19.88 -6.04
N ALA A 295 -18.41 -20.89 -6.87
CA ALA A 295 -17.55 -21.32 -7.97
C ALA A 295 -18.34 -21.63 -9.24
N ALA A 296 -17.78 -21.28 -10.39
CA ALA A 296 -18.18 -21.84 -11.67
C ALA A 296 -17.44 -23.17 -11.86
N ILE A 297 -18.16 -24.23 -12.23
CA ILE A 297 -17.58 -25.55 -12.46
C ILE A 297 -17.97 -26.10 -13.82
N VAL A 298 -17.09 -26.94 -14.37
CA VAL A 298 -17.42 -27.86 -15.46
C VAL A 298 -17.42 -29.25 -14.85
N PRO A 299 -18.59 -29.91 -14.69
CA PRO A 299 -18.65 -31.24 -14.15
C PRO A 299 -18.14 -32.25 -15.18
N GLU A 300 -17.58 -33.33 -14.70
CA GLU A 300 -17.34 -34.49 -15.54
C GLU A 300 -18.67 -35.18 -15.88
N VAL A 301 -18.90 -35.49 -17.15
CA VAL A 301 -20.07 -36.27 -17.61
C VAL A 301 -19.61 -37.59 -18.23
N GLU A 302 -20.43 -38.63 -18.08
CA GLU A 302 -20.18 -39.90 -18.75
C GLU A 302 -20.52 -39.80 -20.24
N GLY A 303 -19.59 -40.23 -21.11
CA GLY A 303 -19.79 -40.34 -22.57
C GLY A 303 -19.01 -39.32 -23.41
N GLU A 304 -19.13 -39.44 -24.73
CA GLU A 304 -18.44 -38.60 -25.73
C GLU A 304 -19.23 -37.33 -26.07
N ALA A 305 -19.78 -36.64 -25.07
CA ALA A 305 -20.50 -35.39 -25.33
C ALA A 305 -19.52 -34.32 -25.85
N ALA A 306 -19.74 -33.75 -27.03
CA ALA A 306 -18.86 -32.70 -27.58
C ALA A 306 -18.86 -31.40 -26.75
N ALA A 307 -19.91 -31.18 -25.97
CA ALA A 307 -20.12 -29.99 -25.15
C ALA A 307 -20.53 -30.37 -23.73
N LEU A 308 -19.93 -29.69 -22.74
CA LEU A 308 -20.16 -29.91 -21.32
C LEU A 308 -20.95 -28.73 -20.73
N PRO A 309 -21.90 -28.99 -19.81
CA PRO A 309 -22.59 -27.91 -19.12
C PRO A 309 -21.62 -27.13 -18.23
N VAL A 310 -21.91 -25.85 -18.00
CA VAL A 310 -21.23 -25.05 -16.99
C VAL A 310 -22.21 -24.75 -15.88
N LEU A 311 -21.82 -24.98 -14.63
CA LEU A 311 -22.68 -24.79 -13.46
C LEU A 311 -22.13 -23.70 -12.55
N TRP A 312 -23.02 -22.88 -11.98
CA TRP A 312 -22.69 -22.02 -10.84
C TRP A 312 -23.11 -22.69 -9.53
N LEU A 313 -22.16 -22.80 -8.62
CA LEU A 313 -22.32 -23.34 -7.28
C LEU A 313 -22.14 -22.23 -6.25
N ALA A 314 -23.24 -21.65 -5.78
CA ALA A 314 -23.20 -20.66 -4.69
C ALA A 314 -22.76 -21.32 -3.36
N ALA A 315 -22.03 -20.57 -2.53
CA ALA A 315 -21.48 -21.03 -1.25
C ALA A 315 -22.50 -21.10 -0.09
N ASN A 316 -23.81 -21.09 -0.40
CA ASN A 316 -24.91 -20.96 0.56
C ASN A 316 -25.93 -22.13 0.49
N ASP A 317 -25.52 -23.27 -0.07
CA ASP A 317 -26.34 -24.49 -0.23
C ASP A 317 -27.63 -24.31 -1.08
N THR A 318 -27.69 -23.30 -1.95
CA THR A 318 -28.78 -23.24 -2.95
C THR A 318 -28.56 -24.23 -4.09
N ALA A 319 -29.62 -24.63 -4.77
CA ALA A 319 -29.52 -25.50 -5.94
C ALA A 319 -28.50 -24.97 -6.97
N ALA A 320 -27.72 -25.86 -7.56
CA ALA A 320 -26.80 -25.51 -8.64
C ALA A 320 -27.57 -24.92 -9.83
N VAL A 321 -27.00 -23.89 -10.44
CA VAL A 321 -27.62 -23.20 -11.58
C VAL A 321 -26.84 -23.55 -12.84
N GLU A 322 -27.50 -24.17 -13.81
CA GLU A 322 -26.94 -24.35 -15.14
C GLU A 322 -26.86 -22.99 -15.85
N LEU A 323 -25.68 -22.68 -16.37
CA LEU A 323 -25.38 -21.42 -17.02
C LEU A 323 -25.70 -21.47 -18.52
N GLY A 324 -26.01 -20.31 -19.11
CA GLY A 324 -26.36 -20.17 -20.53
C GLY A 324 -25.19 -20.34 -21.52
N ALA A 325 -24.22 -21.19 -21.20
CA ALA A 325 -23.04 -21.48 -22.00
C ALA A 325 -22.53 -22.91 -21.77
N GLN A 326 -21.77 -23.44 -22.73
CA GLN A 326 -21.19 -24.78 -22.70
C GLN A 326 -19.68 -24.72 -22.93
N ALA A 327 -18.95 -25.63 -22.31
CA ALA A 327 -17.51 -25.78 -22.48
C ALA A 327 -17.19 -26.91 -23.47
N ALA A 328 -16.05 -26.82 -24.17
CA ALA A 328 -15.57 -27.92 -25.03
C ALA A 328 -15.14 -29.14 -24.21
N ASN A 329 -15.38 -30.34 -24.74
CA ASN A 329 -14.99 -31.60 -24.08
C ASN A 329 -13.56 -32.08 -24.39
N ASP A 330 -12.88 -31.56 -25.40
CA ASP A 330 -11.55 -32.06 -25.80
C ASP A 330 -10.39 -31.35 -25.08
N TYR A 331 -10.70 -30.28 -24.35
CA TYR A 331 -9.71 -29.45 -23.66
C TYR A 331 -10.00 -29.47 -22.16
N ILE A 332 -8.98 -29.26 -21.32
CA ILE A 332 -9.25 -28.82 -19.94
C ILE A 332 -10.02 -27.52 -20.11
N ALA A 333 -11.28 -27.49 -19.67
CA ALA A 333 -12.09 -26.29 -19.82
C ALA A 333 -11.31 -25.12 -19.23
N MET A 334 -11.33 -23.98 -19.91
CA MET A 334 -10.59 -22.81 -19.49
C MET A 334 -11.61 -21.77 -19.05
N LEU A 335 -12.00 -21.84 -17.79
CA LEU A 335 -12.85 -20.82 -17.20
C LEU A 335 -12.01 -19.60 -16.78
N ARG A 336 -12.46 -18.40 -17.14
CA ARG A 336 -11.84 -17.14 -16.70
C ARG A 336 -12.88 -16.10 -16.32
N TRP A 337 -12.67 -15.42 -15.20
CA TRP A 337 -13.46 -14.24 -14.86
C TRP A 337 -13.04 -13.07 -15.74
N GLY A 338 -14.04 -12.32 -16.21
CA GLY A 338 -13.85 -11.00 -16.79
C GLY A 338 -13.69 -9.91 -15.76
N ALA A 339 -13.52 -8.69 -16.25
CA ALA A 339 -13.73 -7.49 -15.45
C ALA A 339 -15.22 -7.32 -15.14
N ASP A 340 -15.54 -6.99 -13.89
CA ASP A 340 -16.89 -6.59 -13.50
C ASP A 340 -17.23 -5.18 -14.02
N ASP A 341 -18.48 -4.74 -13.80
CA ASP A 341 -18.96 -3.43 -14.23
C ASP A 341 -18.20 -2.26 -13.59
N GLU A 342 -17.59 -2.46 -12.41
CA GLU A 342 -16.83 -1.44 -11.71
C GLU A 342 -15.42 -1.31 -12.28
N ALA A 343 -14.73 -2.43 -12.51
CA ALA A 343 -13.42 -2.51 -13.16
C ALA A 343 -13.48 -1.94 -14.58
N LEU A 344 -14.50 -2.30 -15.37
CA LEU A 344 -14.72 -1.70 -16.69
C LEU A 344 -14.99 -0.19 -16.61
N ALA A 345 -15.71 0.27 -15.58
CA ALA A 345 -15.94 1.69 -15.35
C ALA A 345 -14.63 2.42 -15.01
N ARG A 346 -13.79 1.85 -14.13
CA ARG A 346 -12.46 2.37 -13.79
C ARG A 346 -11.58 2.50 -15.03
N GLU A 347 -11.49 1.46 -15.84
CA GLU A 347 -10.64 1.47 -17.04
C GLU A 347 -11.14 2.50 -18.07
N ARG A 348 -12.45 2.59 -18.32
CA ARG A 348 -13.01 3.61 -19.22
C ARG A 348 -12.76 5.03 -18.70
N LEU A 349 -12.86 5.24 -17.39
CA LEU A 349 -12.56 6.53 -16.78
C LEU A 349 -11.06 6.85 -16.87
N ARG A 350 -10.17 5.88 -16.65
CA ARG A 350 -8.73 6.02 -16.84
C ARG A 350 -8.40 6.48 -18.26
N MET A 351 -8.96 5.82 -19.27
CA MET A 351 -8.77 6.20 -20.67
C MET A 351 -9.32 7.60 -20.96
N ARG A 352 -10.50 7.92 -20.41
CA ARG A 352 -11.08 9.26 -20.55
C ARG A 352 -10.22 10.34 -19.90
N PHE A 353 -9.71 10.08 -18.70
CA PHE A 353 -8.85 11.00 -17.95
C PHE A 353 -7.57 11.30 -18.72
N VAL A 354 -6.92 10.27 -19.27
CA VAL A 354 -5.74 10.42 -20.14
C VAL A 354 -6.06 11.28 -21.36
N GLN A 355 -7.21 11.07 -21.99
CA GLN A 355 -7.65 11.88 -23.14
C GLN A 355 -7.89 13.35 -22.76
N ASP A 356 -8.62 13.59 -21.67
CA ASP A 356 -9.00 14.95 -21.24
C ASP A 356 -7.80 15.76 -20.73
N THR A 357 -6.79 15.09 -20.15
CA THR A 357 -5.58 15.73 -19.62
C THR A 357 -4.41 15.80 -20.60
N GLY A 358 -4.41 14.96 -21.65
CA GLY A 358 -3.28 14.82 -22.58
C GLY A 358 -2.05 14.15 -21.98
N ILE A 359 -2.17 13.51 -20.82
CA ILE A 359 -1.07 12.82 -20.14
C ILE A 359 -0.59 11.62 -20.96
N ARG A 360 0.72 11.38 -20.96
CA ARG A 360 1.31 10.17 -21.54
C ARG A 360 1.83 9.30 -20.41
N LEU A 361 1.32 8.08 -20.32
CA LEU A 361 1.81 7.11 -19.36
C LEU A 361 3.23 6.66 -19.76
N ALA A 362 4.11 6.60 -18.77
CA ALA A 362 5.43 6.01 -18.89
C ALA A 362 5.32 4.47 -18.85
N GLY A 363 6.36 3.76 -19.29
CA GLY A 363 6.40 2.30 -19.18
C GLY A 363 6.50 1.86 -17.71
N GLU A 364 6.07 0.65 -17.38
CA GLU A 364 6.10 0.14 -15.99
C GLU A 364 7.52 0.12 -15.38
N ASP A 365 8.58 0.11 -16.21
CA ASP A 365 9.98 0.00 -15.78
C ASP A 365 10.74 1.34 -15.70
N THR A 366 10.06 2.48 -15.85
CA THR A 366 10.71 3.80 -15.78
C THR A 366 10.48 4.48 -14.44
N TRP A 367 11.56 4.99 -13.82
CA TRP A 367 11.48 5.79 -12.59
C TRP A 367 10.86 7.18 -12.83
N GLU A 368 10.96 7.71 -14.04
CA GLU A 368 10.45 9.04 -14.40
C GLU A 368 9.15 8.94 -15.22
N GLY A 369 8.18 9.78 -14.89
CA GLY A 369 6.91 9.89 -15.59
C GLY A 369 5.72 9.31 -14.83
N ILE A 370 4.52 9.72 -15.26
CA ILE A 370 3.26 9.21 -14.73
C ILE A 370 3.14 7.76 -15.18
N VAL A 371 3.20 6.81 -14.25
CA VAL A 371 3.17 5.37 -14.54
C VAL A 371 1.75 4.82 -14.55
N ASP A 372 0.82 5.48 -13.86
CA ASP A 372 -0.56 5.02 -13.79
C ASP A 372 -1.57 6.14 -13.46
N ILE A 373 -2.86 5.81 -13.52
CA ILE A 373 -3.98 6.65 -13.10
C ILE A 373 -4.77 5.88 -12.02
N GLY A 374 -4.83 6.42 -10.81
CA GLY A 374 -5.70 5.92 -9.76
C GLY A 374 -7.15 6.36 -10.00
N VAL A 375 -8.10 5.47 -9.80
CA VAL A 375 -9.53 5.72 -10.03
C VAL A 375 -10.38 5.08 -8.93
N PHE A 376 -11.31 5.82 -8.34
CA PHE A 376 -12.25 5.29 -7.35
C PHE A 376 -13.60 6.06 -7.34
N PRO A 377 -14.72 5.39 -7.01
CA PRO A 377 -16.01 6.06 -6.85
C PRO A 377 -16.04 6.91 -5.58
N LEU A 378 -16.72 8.07 -5.65
CA LEU A 378 -17.01 8.88 -4.47
C LEU A 378 -18.17 8.26 -3.68
N GLN A 379 -18.05 8.26 -2.36
CA GLN A 379 -19.05 7.78 -1.42
C GLN A 379 -19.92 8.95 -0.93
N HIS A 380 -21.12 8.62 -0.44
CA HIS A 380 -22.08 9.57 0.16
C HIS A 380 -22.51 10.72 -0.77
N VAL A 381 -22.67 10.41 -2.06
CA VAL A 381 -23.11 11.36 -3.09
C VAL A 381 -24.40 10.87 -3.77
N ASP A 382 -25.31 11.79 -4.05
CA ASP A 382 -26.57 11.48 -4.75
C ASP A 382 -26.37 11.12 -6.23
N GLU A 383 -25.24 11.53 -6.80
CA GLU A 383 -24.85 11.26 -8.19
C GLU A 383 -23.64 10.33 -8.25
N PRO A 384 -23.50 9.47 -9.28
CA PRO A 384 -22.36 8.57 -9.43
C PRO A 384 -21.11 9.34 -9.88
N LEU A 385 -20.49 10.05 -8.93
CA LEU A 385 -19.24 10.77 -9.11
C LEU A 385 -18.04 9.87 -8.80
N TRP A 386 -16.95 10.12 -9.50
CA TRP A 386 -15.72 9.34 -9.42
C TRP A 386 -14.51 10.26 -9.44
N VAL A 387 -13.45 9.85 -8.77
CA VAL A 387 -12.14 10.51 -8.82
C VAL A 387 -11.23 9.76 -9.78
N ALA A 388 -10.45 10.50 -10.56
CA ALA A 388 -9.30 10.00 -11.29
C ALA A 388 -8.09 10.90 -11.00
N TYR A 389 -6.91 10.30 -10.80
CA TYR A 389 -5.70 11.06 -10.49
C TYR A 389 -4.43 10.37 -10.99
N THR A 390 -3.40 11.14 -11.26
CA THR A 390 -2.09 10.63 -11.72
C THR A 390 -1.29 9.96 -10.61
N ILE A 391 -0.59 8.87 -10.94
CA ILE A 391 0.35 8.15 -10.06
C ILE A 391 1.73 8.09 -10.74
N GLY A 392 2.79 8.27 -9.97
CA GLY A 392 4.18 8.18 -10.43
C GLY A 392 4.97 9.45 -10.14
N MET A 393 6.06 9.65 -10.87
CA MET A 393 6.91 10.85 -10.81
C MET A 393 6.56 11.79 -11.97
N ARG A 394 6.59 13.10 -11.78
CA ARG A 394 6.52 14.03 -12.91
C ARG A 394 7.79 13.93 -13.78
N ARG A 395 7.70 14.42 -15.01
CA ARG A 395 8.91 14.66 -15.83
C ARG A 395 9.49 16.03 -15.52
N TYR A 396 10.81 16.10 -15.35
CA TYR A 396 11.53 17.36 -15.11
C TYR A 396 11.90 18.11 -16.41
N GLU A 397 11.45 17.62 -17.57
CA GLU A 397 11.67 18.27 -18.85
C GLU A 397 10.89 19.60 -18.95
N PRO A 398 11.56 20.72 -19.30
CA PRO A 398 10.99 22.08 -19.22
C PRO A 398 9.70 22.32 -20.03
N ASP A 399 9.48 21.54 -21.10
CA ASP A 399 8.41 21.78 -22.08
C ASP A 399 7.32 20.68 -22.07
N THR A 400 7.47 19.64 -21.24
CA THR A 400 6.60 18.43 -21.24
C THR A 400 6.18 17.95 -19.84
N GLY A 401 6.63 18.62 -18.77
CA GLY A 401 6.32 18.26 -17.39
C GLY A 401 4.84 18.48 -17.08
N ASN A 402 3.99 17.52 -17.43
CA ASN A 402 2.60 17.51 -16.99
C ASN A 402 2.60 17.49 -15.45
N PRO A 403 1.94 18.45 -14.78
CA PRO A 403 1.77 18.38 -13.34
C PRO A 403 0.99 17.12 -12.98
N HIS A 404 1.08 16.71 -11.72
CA HIS A 404 0.11 15.76 -11.21
C HIS A 404 -1.29 16.38 -11.27
N VAL A 405 -2.31 15.58 -11.57
CA VAL A 405 -3.67 16.07 -11.74
C VAL A 405 -4.64 15.19 -10.96
N VAL A 406 -5.63 15.81 -10.33
CA VAL A 406 -6.80 15.17 -9.72
C VAL A 406 -8.05 15.67 -10.45
N GLY A 407 -8.99 14.78 -10.75
CA GLY A 407 -10.22 15.12 -11.44
C GLY A 407 -11.45 14.43 -10.85
N ILE A 408 -12.60 15.11 -10.91
CA ILE A 408 -13.91 14.54 -10.62
C ILE A 408 -14.68 14.37 -11.91
N TYR A 409 -15.27 13.20 -12.09
CA TYR A 409 -16.02 12.80 -13.26
C TYR A 409 -17.39 12.28 -12.86
N ARG A 410 -18.39 12.57 -13.71
CA ARG A 410 -19.75 12.05 -13.57
C ARG A 410 -19.95 10.91 -14.56
N ARG A 411 -20.42 9.76 -14.07
CA ARG A 411 -20.80 8.62 -14.91
C ARG A 411 -22.18 8.84 -15.52
N ARG A 412 -22.32 8.69 -16.84
CA ARG A 412 -23.60 8.73 -17.58
C ARG A 412 -23.75 7.48 -18.45
N GLY A 413 -24.20 6.40 -17.82
CA GLY A 413 -24.21 5.08 -18.46
C GLY A 413 -22.78 4.59 -18.69
N ASP A 414 -22.40 4.48 -19.97
CA ASP A 414 -21.07 4.07 -20.41
C ASP A 414 -20.12 5.26 -20.69
N ASP A 415 -20.61 6.50 -20.64
CA ASP A 415 -19.83 7.71 -20.91
C ASP A 415 -19.43 8.45 -19.62
N TRP A 416 -18.40 9.27 -19.73
CA TRP A 416 -17.79 10.02 -18.64
C TRP A 416 -17.74 11.50 -18.97
N GLN A 417 -18.30 12.31 -18.08
CA GLN A 417 -18.24 13.77 -18.17
C GLN A 417 -17.29 14.31 -17.10
N GLN A 418 -16.22 14.98 -17.53
CA GLN A 418 -15.37 15.77 -16.63
C GLN A 418 -16.22 16.84 -15.93
N VAL A 419 -16.13 16.89 -14.61
CA VAL A 419 -16.81 17.89 -13.77
C VAL A 419 -15.82 18.94 -13.28
N ALA A 420 -14.68 18.50 -12.73
CA ALA A 420 -13.62 19.38 -12.28
C ALA A 420 -12.25 18.73 -12.47
N LEU A 421 -11.21 19.57 -12.65
CA LEU A 421 -9.80 19.18 -12.65
C LEU A 421 -9.04 20.12 -11.73
N TYR A 422 -8.04 19.59 -11.04
CA TYR A 422 -7.11 20.31 -10.17
C TYR A 422 -5.68 19.88 -10.49
N PRO A 423 -4.82 20.78 -10.99
CA PRO A 423 -3.39 20.52 -11.07
C PRO A 423 -2.76 20.59 -9.67
N VAL A 424 -2.17 19.49 -9.23
CA VAL A 424 -1.40 19.42 -7.98
C VAL A 424 -0.04 20.06 -8.25
N GLY A 425 0.28 21.15 -7.57
CA GLY A 425 1.55 21.85 -7.74
C GLY A 425 1.51 23.12 -8.58
N GLU A 426 0.36 23.52 -9.12
CA GLU A 426 0.25 24.76 -9.88
C GLU A 426 -0.42 25.86 -9.04
N GLY A 427 0.40 26.66 -8.36
CA GLY A 427 -0.03 27.84 -7.62
C GLY A 427 1.15 28.58 -6.98
N GLU A 428 1.04 29.90 -6.82
CA GLU A 428 2.11 30.73 -6.24
C GLU A 428 2.53 30.30 -4.81
N LYS A 429 1.64 29.57 -4.12
CA LYS A 429 1.83 29.04 -2.75
C LYS A 429 1.88 27.52 -2.69
N ASP A 430 1.82 26.84 -3.84
CA ASP A 430 1.87 25.38 -3.91
C ASP A 430 3.33 24.95 -4.04
N PRO A 431 3.89 24.15 -3.10
CA PRO A 431 5.27 23.68 -3.18
C PRO A 431 5.57 22.82 -4.42
N GLY A 432 4.55 22.40 -5.18
CA GLY A 432 4.72 21.45 -6.27
C GLY A 432 4.61 20.01 -5.77
N ALA A 433 4.26 19.08 -6.66
CA ALA A 433 4.41 17.65 -6.40
C ALA A 433 5.35 17.06 -7.44
N ASP A 434 6.46 16.47 -7.00
CA ASP A 434 7.33 15.66 -7.86
C ASP A 434 6.76 14.26 -8.04
N PHE A 435 6.06 13.72 -7.05
CA PHE A 435 5.38 12.44 -7.16
C PHE A 435 4.06 12.38 -6.40
N VAL A 436 3.15 11.54 -6.91
CA VAL A 436 1.94 11.10 -6.22
C VAL A 436 1.94 9.57 -6.20
N GLY A 437 1.85 8.99 -5.01
CA GLY A 437 1.82 7.54 -4.84
C GLY A 437 0.45 6.92 -5.13
N GLU A 438 0.43 5.59 -5.27
CA GLU A 438 -0.82 4.82 -5.18
C GLU A 438 -1.45 5.05 -3.80
N GLY A 439 -2.76 5.32 -3.76
CA GLY A 439 -3.44 5.77 -2.54
C GLY A 439 -3.09 7.19 -2.06
N GLY A 440 -2.29 7.95 -2.82
CA GLY A 440 -1.94 9.34 -2.48
C GLY A 440 -3.12 10.31 -2.52
N VAL A 441 -4.23 9.94 -3.16
CA VAL A 441 -5.48 10.70 -3.15
C VAL A 441 -6.57 9.86 -2.51
N ARG A 442 -7.29 10.41 -1.54
CA ARG A 442 -8.41 9.74 -0.88
C ARG A 442 -9.55 10.70 -0.57
N GLN A 443 -10.78 10.19 -0.57
CA GLN A 443 -11.91 10.92 0.01
C GLN A 443 -11.79 10.94 1.53
N VAL A 444 -12.08 12.09 2.11
CA VAL A 444 -12.10 12.33 3.56
C VAL A 444 -13.40 13.01 3.95
N GLU A 445 -13.69 13.05 5.24
CA GLU A 445 -14.87 13.73 5.79
C GLU A 445 -14.39 14.84 6.72
N VAL A 446 -14.80 16.08 6.41
CA VAL A 446 -14.56 17.28 7.24
C VAL A 446 -15.90 17.86 7.66
N GLU A 447 -16.82 17.94 6.70
CA GLU A 447 -18.25 18.20 6.92
C GLU A 447 -19.07 17.54 5.79
N PRO A 448 -20.38 17.31 5.99
CA PRO A 448 -21.20 16.49 5.09
C PRO A 448 -21.79 17.23 3.87
N GLU A 449 -21.76 18.57 3.84
CA GLU A 449 -22.28 19.40 2.76
C GLU A 449 -21.36 19.45 1.52
N ASN A 450 -20.04 19.23 1.66
CA ASN A 450 -19.11 19.18 0.52
C ASN A 450 -18.36 17.84 0.43
N ILE A 451 -17.79 17.60 -0.76
CA ILE A 451 -16.88 16.47 -0.97
C ILE A 451 -15.46 16.94 -0.69
N TRP A 452 -14.72 16.17 0.11
CA TRP A 452 -13.36 16.50 0.48
C TRP A 452 -12.38 15.45 -0.01
N LEU A 453 -11.30 15.89 -0.65
CA LEU A 453 -10.20 15.04 -1.07
C LEU A 453 -8.92 15.49 -0.36
N GLU A 454 -8.24 14.53 0.25
CA GLU A 454 -6.88 14.69 0.72
C GLU A 454 -5.92 14.20 -0.36
N VAL A 455 -4.90 15.01 -0.66
CA VAL A 455 -3.81 14.68 -1.58
C VAL A 455 -2.49 14.70 -0.80
N ASN A 456 -1.90 13.53 -0.63
CA ASN A 456 -0.55 13.35 -0.12
C ASN A 456 0.39 13.07 -1.30
N ALA A 457 1.38 13.93 -1.44
CA ALA A 457 2.37 13.89 -2.50
C ALA A 457 3.76 14.15 -1.92
N GLY A 458 4.79 14.20 -2.76
CA GLY A 458 6.13 14.54 -2.31
C GLY A 458 6.96 15.32 -3.30
N VAL A 459 8.02 15.92 -2.78
CA VAL A 459 9.02 16.73 -3.50
C VAL A 459 10.40 16.13 -3.22
N GLY A 460 11.14 15.83 -4.28
CA GLY A 460 12.38 15.07 -4.20
C GLY A 460 12.19 13.70 -3.55
N ALA A 461 13.26 13.19 -2.93
CA ALA A 461 13.27 11.86 -2.33
C ALA A 461 12.73 11.80 -0.88
N HIS A 462 12.62 12.95 -0.21
CA HIS A 462 12.45 13.01 1.25
C HIS A 462 11.36 13.96 1.73
N SER A 463 10.97 14.96 0.93
CA SER A 463 10.00 15.97 1.33
C SER A 463 8.59 15.58 0.93
N GLY A 464 7.62 15.99 1.76
CA GLY A 464 6.21 15.69 1.58
C GLY A 464 5.40 16.95 1.34
N THR A 465 4.33 16.83 0.56
CA THR A 465 3.36 17.89 0.35
C THR A 465 1.96 17.38 0.64
N TYR A 466 1.11 18.30 1.06
CA TYR A 466 -0.26 18.02 1.45
C TYR A 466 -1.19 19.04 0.84
N HIS A 467 -2.33 18.57 0.33
CA HIS A 467 -3.44 19.42 -0.07
C HIS A 467 -4.75 18.87 0.46
N LEU A 468 -5.56 19.76 1.03
CA LEU A 468 -6.96 19.49 1.28
C LEU A 468 -7.80 20.24 0.26
N LEU A 469 -8.53 19.50 -0.56
CA LEU A 469 -9.37 20.01 -1.62
C LEU A 469 -10.85 19.85 -1.25
N ARG A 470 -11.60 20.95 -1.26
CA ARG A 470 -13.06 20.95 -1.13
C ARG A 470 -13.69 21.06 -2.51
N PHE A 471 -14.65 20.20 -2.81
CA PHE A 471 -15.42 20.25 -4.05
C PHE A 471 -16.87 20.67 -3.76
N ASP A 472 -17.29 21.78 -4.35
CA ASP A 472 -18.58 22.44 -4.10
C ASP A 472 -19.72 21.96 -5.03
N GLY A 473 -19.52 20.85 -5.72
CA GLY A 473 -20.43 20.37 -6.78
C GLY A 473 -20.06 20.85 -8.19
N SER A 474 -19.17 21.84 -8.33
CA SER A 474 -18.78 22.40 -9.62
C SER A 474 -17.26 22.54 -9.82
N ARG A 475 -16.51 22.88 -8.78
CA ARG A 475 -15.05 23.10 -8.85
C ARG A 475 -14.36 22.74 -7.54
N PHE A 476 -13.04 22.57 -7.63
CA PHE A 476 -12.18 22.44 -6.47
C PHE A 476 -11.85 23.81 -5.86
N HIS A 477 -11.74 23.81 -4.53
CA HIS A 477 -11.16 24.88 -3.71
C HIS A 477 -10.03 24.28 -2.89
N THR A 478 -8.87 24.91 -2.90
CA THR A 478 -7.76 24.52 -2.04
C THR A 478 -7.96 25.15 -0.67
N GLU A 479 -8.26 24.33 0.33
CA GLU A 479 -8.56 24.80 1.69
C GLU A 479 -7.31 24.77 2.59
N ALA A 480 -6.39 23.83 2.35
CA ALA A 480 -5.10 23.79 3.04
C ALA A 480 -3.99 23.28 2.12
N VAL A 481 -2.78 23.81 2.31
CA VAL A 481 -1.55 23.35 1.65
C VAL A 481 -0.44 23.24 2.70
N GLY A 482 0.28 22.13 2.69
CA GLY A 482 1.42 21.88 3.57
C GLY A 482 2.66 21.45 2.79
N PHE A 483 3.82 21.83 3.31
CA PHE A 483 5.12 21.33 2.89
C PHE A 483 5.89 20.91 4.13
N SER A 484 6.47 19.72 4.09
CA SER A 484 7.42 19.27 5.10
C SER A 484 8.72 18.84 4.43
N SER A 485 9.85 19.25 5.00
CA SER A 485 11.17 18.84 4.51
C SER A 485 11.44 17.35 4.72
N GLY A 486 10.63 16.66 5.52
CA GLY A 486 10.72 15.23 5.80
C GLY A 486 9.35 14.57 5.99
N GLY A 487 9.15 13.39 5.42
CA GLY A 487 7.92 12.61 5.67
C GLY A 487 6.70 13.16 4.93
N ARG A 488 5.57 13.32 5.63
CA ARG A 488 4.29 13.79 5.06
C ARG A 488 4.15 15.30 5.24
N GLY A 489 3.57 16.01 4.28
CA GLY A 489 3.33 17.45 4.39
C GLY A 489 2.22 17.85 5.38
N GLY A 490 1.33 16.91 5.71
CA GLY A 490 0.21 17.10 6.60
C GLY A 490 -0.70 15.87 6.64
N PHE A 491 -1.76 15.92 7.44
CA PHE A 491 -2.78 14.88 7.57
C PHE A 491 -4.03 15.43 8.28
N LEU A 492 -5.10 14.63 8.34
CA LEU A 492 -6.29 14.91 9.14
C LEU A 492 -6.25 14.15 10.47
N ASP A 493 -6.62 14.82 11.58
CA ASP A 493 -6.66 14.24 12.92
C ASP A 493 -7.72 14.97 13.79
N ASP A 494 -8.38 14.26 14.72
CA ASP A 494 -9.35 14.87 15.65
C ASP A 494 -8.63 15.32 16.91
N ILE A 495 -8.22 16.59 16.93
CA ILE A 495 -7.30 17.13 17.94
C ILE A 495 -8.01 17.39 19.27
N ASN A 496 -9.28 17.82 19.20
CA ASN A 496 -10.06 18.19 20.38
C ASN A 496 -10.99 17.06 20.87
N GLY A 497 -11.15 15.98 20.11
CA GLY A 497 -11.98 14.82 20.42
C GLY A 497 -13.48 15.04 20.16
N ASP A 498 -13.85 15.97 19.26
CA ASP A 498 -15.25 16.30 18.96
C ASP A 498 -15.83 15.48 17.80
N GLY A 499 -15.02 14.63 17.17
CA GLY A 499 -15.39 13.79 16.02
C GLY A 499 -15.23 14.48 14.66
N THR A 500 -14.87 15.76 14.62
CA THR A 500 -14.55 16.51 13.40
C THR A 500 -13.03 16.56 13.26
N PRO A 501 -12.44 16.09 12.15
CA PRO A 501 -10.99 16.17 12.00
C PRO A 501 -10.52 17.58 11.61
N GLU A 502 -9.40 17.99 12.21
CA GLU A 502 -8.60 19.15 11.82
C GLU A 502 -7.51 18.77 10.83
N VAL A 503 -7.05 19.77 10.07
CA VAL A 503 -5.83 19.63 9.28
C VAL A 503 -4.62 19.89 10.17
N VAL A 504 -3.72 18.92 10.23
CA VAL A 504 -2.41 19.01 10.86
C VAL A 504 -1.37 19.17 9.75
N LEU A 505 -0.76 20.35 9.64
CA LEU A 505 0.37 20.57 8.73
C LEU A 505 1.68 20.33 9.49
N ASP A 506 2.53 19.44 8.97
CA ASP A 506 3.85 19.17 9.54
C ASP A 506 4.81 20.29 9.12
N VAL A 507 5.24 21.09 10.10
CA VAL A 507 6.24 22.14 9.92
C VAL A 507 7.49 21.85 10.73
N SER A 508 7.71 20.57 11.06
CA SER A 508 8.89 20.11 11.80
C SER A 508 10.17 20.35 11.01
N ASP A 509 11.24 20.70 11.72
CA ASP A 509 12.58 20.75 11.14
C ASP A 509 13.25 19.37 11.24
N TYR A 510 13.38 18.71 10.10
CA TYR A 510 14.06 17.41 9.96
C TYR A 510 15.58 17.57 9.77
N TYR A 511 16.08 18.79 9.55
CA TYR A 511 17.48 19.11 9.30
C TYR A 511 18.12 19.83 10.48
N VAL A 512 17.71 19.48 11.72
CA VAL A 512 18.41 19.91 12.94
C VAL A 512 19.91 19.58 12.81
N PHE A 513 20.21 18.36 12.39
CA PHE A 513 21.55 17.98 11.88
C PHE A 513 21.43 17.50 10.44
N CYS A 514 20.77 16.37 10.22
CA CYS A 514 20.48 15.84 8.89
C CYS A 514 19.16 15.07 8.92
N TYR A 515 18.48 14.95 7.78
CA TYR A 515 17.19 14.24 7.70
C TYR A 515 17.26 12.78 8.20
N ALA A 516 18.41 12.12 8.06
CA ALA A 516 18.64 10.75 8.50
C ALA A 516 19.15 10.64 9.96
N CYS A 517 19.53 11.76 10.58
CA CYS A 517 20.14 11.81 11.91
C CYS A 517 19.11 11.61 13.03
N SER A 518 17.81 11.57 12.70
CA SER A 518 16.68 11.33 13.61
C SER A 518 16.44 12.38 14.71
N VAL A 519 17.35 13.33 14.89
CA VAL A 519 17.13 14.54 15.69
C VAL A 519 16.30 15.52 14.88
N ARG A 520 15.15 15.93 15.42
CA ARG A 520 14.20 16.83 14.73
C ARG A 520 13.50 17.75 15.71
N TYR A 521 13.26 18.98 15.29
CA TYR A 521 12.39 19.91 16.01
C TYR A 521 10.96 19.71 15.52
N ARG A 522 10.16 18.95 16.27
CA ARG A 522 8.80 18.62 15.86
C ARG A 522 7.86 19.78 16.08
N ASP A 523 7.15 20.24 15.06
CA ASP A 523 6.17 21.32 15.19
C ASP A 523 5.05 21.20 14.16
N PHE A 524 3.87 21.70 14.52
CA PHE A 524 2.67 21.56 13.70
C PHE A 524 1.85 22.84 13.63
N ILE A 525 1.20 23.06 12.48
CA ILE A 525 0.13 24.04 12.34
C ILE A 525 -1.20 23.29 12.30
N ILE A 526 -2.11 23.62 13.21
CA ILE A 526 -3.44 23.03 13.26
C ILE A 526 -4.44 23.99 12.61
N LEU A 527 -5.20 23.52 11.62
CA LEU A 527 -6.27 24.27 10.97
C LEU A 527 -7.62 23.60 11.23
N ARG A 528 -8.61 24.39 11.64
CA ARG A 528 -9.99 23.96 11.88
C ARG A 528 -10.90 24.53 10.80
N TRP A 529 -11.86 23.74 10.34
CA TRP A 529 -12.93 24.24 9.49
C TRP A 529 -13.91 25.09 10.30
N ASN A 530 -14.13 26.35 9.90
CA ASN A 530 -15.06 27.24 10.58
C ASN A 530 -16.44 27.34 9.88
N GLY A 531 -16.73 26.45 8.94
CA GLY A 531 -17.92 26.50 8.08
C GLY A 531 -17.72 27.25 6.76
N GLN A 532 -16.62 27.99 6.60
CA GLN A 532 -16.33 28.77 5.40
C GLN A 532 -14.91 28.58 4.87
N ALA A 533 -13.92 28.49 5.75
CA ALA A 533 -12.51 28.31 5.39
C ALA A 533 -11.78 27.52 6.48
N MET A 534 -10.62 26.95 6.14
CA MET A 534 -9.68 26.46 7.14
C MET A 534 -9.00 27.64 7.84
N GLU A 535 -9.08 27.65 9.17
CA GLU A 535 -8.52 28.70 10.02
C GLU A 535 -7.53 28.11 11.02
N GLN A 536 -6.38 28.77 11.18
CA GLN A 536 -5.37 28.31 12.14
C GLN A 536 -5.87 28.43 13.57
N VAL A 537 -5.86 27.32 14.30
CA VAL A 537 -6.10 27.29 15.74
C VAL A 537 -4.88 27.88 16.46
N ARG A 538 -5.13 28.86 17.32
CA ARG A 538 -4.09 29.53 18.12
C ARG A 538 -4.46 29.50 19.59
N LEU A 539 -3.46 29.59 20.45
CA LEU A 539 -3.66 29.78 21.88
C LEU A 539 -4.32 31.15 22.12
N GLN A 540 -5.41 31.16 22.90
CA GLN A 540 -6.21 32.36 23.15
C GLN A 540 -6.32 32.71 24.64
N PRO A 541 -6.00 33.95 25.04
CA PRO A 541 -6.22 34.39 26.41
C PRO A 541 -7.72 34.52 26.72
N LEU A 542 -8.10 34.25 27.96
CA LEU A 542 -9.49 34.43 28.42
C LEU A 542 -9.74 35.84 28.94
N GLY A 543 -10.95 36.34 28.71
CA GLY A 543 -11.42 37.61 29.28
C GLY A 543 -11.87 37.49 30.74
N PRO A 544 -12.32 38.61 31.34
CA PRO A 544 -12.77 38.65 32.73
C PRO A 544 -13.91 37.68 33.08
N GLU A 545 -14.75 37.33 32.11
CA GLU A 545 -15.92 36.45 32.22
C GLU A 545 -15.59 35.01 32.63
N ALA A 546 -14.38 34.52 32.38
CA ALA A 546 -13.95 33.17 32.73
C ALA A 546 -13.73 32.93 34.24
N GLY A 547 -13.80 33.98 35.05
CA GLY A 547 -13.42 33.93 36.46
C GLY A 547 -11.90 33.91 36.66
N GLU A 548 -11.44 34.49 37.77
CA GLU A 548 -10.01 34.75 37.97
C GLU A 548 -9.15 33.49 38.01
N LYS A 549 -9.62 32.41 38.66
CA LYS A 549 -8.85 31.18 38.82
C LYS A 549 -8.57 30.49 37.47
N LEU A 550 -9.61 30.28 36.66
CA LEU A 550 -9.49 29.64 35.35
C LEU A 550 -8.66 30.50 34.39
N ARG A 551 -8.93 31.81 34.37
CA ARG A 551 -8.16 32.78 33.57
C ARG A 551 -6.66 32.73 33.91
N ARG A 552 -6.28 32.79 35.19
CA ARG A 552 -4.86 32.72 35.59
C ARG A 552 -4.20 31.40 35.17
N ARG A 553 -4.87 30.26 35.36
CA ARG A 553 -4.31 28.95 34.99
C ARG A 553 -4.15 28.81 33.48
N ASN A 554 -5.15 29.24 32.70
CA ASN A 554 -5.08 29.24 31.23
C ASN A 554 -3.95 30.15 30.72
N GLN A 555 -3.86 31.39 31.22
CA GLN A 555 -2.81 32.32 30.84
C GLN A 555 -1.41 31.80 31.16
N LEU A 556 -1.24 31.10 32.30
CA LEU A 556 0.03 30.48 32.63
C LEU A 556 0.39 29.33 31.69
N ALA A 557 -0.58 28.49 31.32
CA ALA A 557 -0.37 27.41 30.37
C ALA A 557 0.02 27.94 28.97
N ILE A 558 -0.62 29.03 28.53
CA ILE A 558 -0.26 29.72 27.29
C ILE A 558 1.17 30.28 27.38
N ALA A 559 1.48 31.02 28.44
CA ALA A 559 2.81 31.63 28.62
C ALA A 559 3.93 30.58 28.62
N LEU A 560 3.71 29.43 29.26
CA LEU A 560 4.64 28.30 29.24
C LEU A 560 4.83 27.74 27.83
N ALA A 561 3.75 27.48 27.10
CA ALA A 561 3.81 26.96 25.74
C ALA A 561 4.49 27.94 24.76
N GLU A 562 4.16 29.23 24.83
CA GLU A 562 4.80 30.30 24.03
C GLU A 562 6.29 30.45 24.36
N ALA A 563 6.67 30.25 25.62
CA ALA A 563 8.05 30.20 26.09
C ALA A 563 8.78 28.88 25.78
N ARG A 564 8.15 27.97 25.02
CA ARG A 564 8.66 26.63 24.65
C ARG A 564 8.94 25.69 25.85
N LEU A 565 8.29 25.94 26.98
CA LEU A 565 8.36 25.13 28.20
C LEU A 565 7.25 24.07 28.20
N TRP A 566 7.31 23.15 27.24
CA TRP A 566 6.23 22.20 26.97
C TRP A 566 5.98 21.21 28.09
N ARG A 567 7.03 20.70 28.74
CA ARG A 567 6.91 19.85 29.94
C ARG A 567 6.01 20.51 30.99
N ASP A 568 6.33 21.75 31.36
CA ASP A 568 5.62 22.48 32.41
C ASP A 568 4.20 22.86 31.97
N ALA A 569 4.00 23.17 30.69
CA ALA A 569 2.67 23.42 30.14
C ALA A 569 1.77 22.17 30.21
N LEU A 570 2.32 20.99 29.93
CA LEU A 570 1.61 19.71 30.03
C LEU A 570 1.23 19.38 31.48
N GLU A 571 2.10 19.67 32.45
CA GLU A 571 1.81 19.45 33.88
C GLU A 571 0.64 20.30 34.40
N LEU A 572 0.31 21.41 33.72
CA LEU A 572 -0.87 22.20 34.06
C LEU A 572 -2.17 21.60 33.56
N LEU A 573 -2.15 20.58 32.70
CA LEU A 573 -3.35 19.93 32.18
C LEU A 573 -3.89 18.86 33.15
N PRO A 574 -5.21 18.57 33.14
CA PRO A 574 -6.25 19.25 32.37
C PRO A 574 -6.65 20.60 32.98
N LEU A 575 -7.02 21.55 32.13
CA LEU A 575 -7.59 22.85 32.49
C LEU A 575 -9.11 22.75 32.77
N LEU A 576 -9.81 21.81 32.13
CA LEU A 576 -11.23 21.52 32.32
C LEU A 576 -11.48 20.08 32.76
N ASP A 577 -12.50 19.90 33.59
CA ASP A 577 -12.97 18.60 34.05
C ASP A 577 -14.16 18.14 33.20
N GLY A 578 -13.90 17.72 31.96
CA GLY A 578 -14.93 17.21 31.03
C GLY A 578 -15.13 18.06 29.76
N PRO A 579 -16.17 17.75 28.96
CA PRO A 579 -16.44 18.46 27.71
C PRO A 579 -16.91 19.91 27.96
N PRO A 580 -16.62 20.85 27.05
CA PRO A 580 -17.00 22.24 27.20
C PRO A 580 -18.52 22.43 27.12
N THR A 581 -19.08 23.29 27.98
CA THR A 581 -20.51 23.63 28.03
C THR A 581 -20.80 25.10 27.73
N SER A 582 -19.77 25.91 27.49
CA SER A 582 -19.85 27.32 27.14
C SER A 582 -18.76 27.73 26.17
N ALA A 583 -18.89 28.89 25.50
CA ALA A 583 -17.87 29.40 24.58
C ALA A 583 -16.50 29.67 25.26
N VAL A 584 -16.52 30.07 26.55
CA VAL A 584 -15.30 30.22 27.35
C VAL A 584 -14.63 28.85 27.55
N GLU A 585 -15.41 27.83 27.91
CA GLU A 585 -14.89 26.47 28.06
C GLU A 585 -14.43 25.89 26.71
N GLU A 586 -15.09 26.20 25.59
CA GLU A 586 -14.64 25.79 24.26
C GLU A 586 -13.25 26.37 23.95
N THR A 587 -13.03 27.65 24.27
CA THR A 587 -11.71 28.28 24.12
C THR A 587 -10.65 27.58 24.98
N VAL A 588 -10.97 27.23 26.23
CA VAL A 588 -10.06 26.51 27.11
C VAL A 588 -9.80 25.08 26.63
N ALA A 589 -10.83 24.38 26.14
CA ALA A 589 -10.69 23.04 25.57
C ALA A 589 -9.72 23.06 24.39
N TRP A 590 -9.82 24.05 23.51
CA TRP A 590 -8.88 24.25 22.40
C TRP A 590 -7.46 24.55 22.85
N ASN A 591 -7.27 25.45 23.82
CA ASN A 591 -5.95 25.71 24.38
C ASN A 591 -5.32 24.44 24.97
N GLN A 592 -6.10 23.68 25.73
CA GLN A 592 -5.68 22.40 26.31
C GLN A 592 -5.31 21.39 25.22
N ALA A 593 -6.13 21.24 24.18
CA ALA A 593 -5.90 20.31 23.09
C ALA A 593 -4.61 20.65 22.33
N LEU A 594 -4.42 21.93 21.99
CA LEU A 594 -3.22 22.40 21.28
C LEU A 594 -1.95 22.23 22.12
N ILE A 595 -1.99 22.59 23.42
CA ILE A 595 -0.85 22.38 24.33
C ILE A 595 -0.52 20.89 24.45
N ARG A 596 -1.53 20.04 24.62
CA ARG A 596 -1.34 18.59 24.69
C ARG A 596 -0.69 18.07 23.42
N TYR A 597 -1.26 18.40 22.25
CA TYR A 597 -0.80 17.88 20.97
C TYR A 597 0.65 18.28 20.67
N LEU A 598 0.95 19.58 20.73
CA LEU A 598 2.28 20.11 20.46
C LEU A 598 3.31 19.69 21.52
N GLY A 599 2.89 19.65 22.80
CA GLY A 599 3.77 19.25 23.89
C GLY A 599 4.14 17.77 23.82
N GLU A 600 3.16 16.89 23.62
CA GLU A 600 3.40 15.44 23.50
C GLU A 600 4.25 15.12 22.27
N ALA A 601 4.05 15.83 21.16
CA ALA A 601 4.89 15.68 19.98
C ALA A 601 6.38 15.91 20.28
N LYS A 602 6.69 16.85 21.17
CA LYS A 602 8.06 17.23 21.56
C LYS A 602 8.61 16.40 22.72
N ARG A 603 7.85 15.46 23.27
CA ARG A 603 8.33 14.59 24.35
C ARG A 603 9.53 13.77 23.84
N PRO A 604 10.66 13.74 24.57
CA PRO A 604 11.83 12.96 24.18
C PRO A 604 11.51 11.46 24.13
N ALA A 605 12.29 10.71 23.34
CA ALA A 605 12.21 9.26 23.37
C ALA A 605 12.60 8.71 24.76
N ALA A 606 12.22 7.46 25.06
CA ALA A 606 12.62 6.83 26.30
C ALA A 606 14.15 6.75 26.42
N ALA A 607 14.66 6.70 27.65
CA ALA A 607 16.11 6.58 27.88
C ALA A 607 16.67 5.32 27.19
N GLY A 608 17.67 5.51 26.32
CA GLY A 608 18.25 4.45 25.49
C GLY A 608 17.74 4.40 24.05
N GLU A 609 16.67 5.13 23.73
CA GLU A 609 16.12 5.26 22.36
C GLU A 609 16.42 6.63 21.73
N SER A 610 16.67 7.65 22.55
CA SER A 610 17.07 8.99 22.11
C SER A 610 18.44 8.95 21.43
N VAL A 611 18.51 9.48 20.20
CA VAL A 611 19.76 9.56 19.43
C VAL A 611 20.62 10.75 19.84
N TYR A 612 20.01 11.82 20.38
CA TYR A 612 20.75 12.96 20.93
C TYR A 612 19.97 13.68 22.05
N PRO A 613 20.09 13.22 23.31
CA PRO A 613 19.19 13.61 24.39
C PRO A 613 19.28 15.09 24.79
N ILE A 614 20.40 15.77 24.52
CA ILE A 614 20.59 17.19 24.88
C ILE A 614 19.55 18.06 24.15
N LEU A 615 19.48 17.97 22.82
CA LEU A 615 18.53 18.76 22.04
C LEU A 615 17.09 18.26 22.18
N GLU A 616 16.86 16.95 22.31
CA GLU A 616 15.51 16.44 22.51
C GLU A 616 14.87 16.97 23.80
N ASN A 617 15.60 16.93 24.92
CA ASN A 617 15.13 17.49 26.19
C ASN A 617 15.02 19.02 26.14
N LEU A 618 15.95 19.70 25.48
CA LEU A 618 15.86 21.14 25.24
C LEU A 618 14.58 21.51 24.49
N PHE A 619 14.25 20.82 23.39
CA PHE A 619 13.06 21.08 22.59
C PHE A 619 11.75 20.82 23.35
N PHE A 620 11.78 19.91 24.33
CA PHE A 620 10.68 19.67 25.25
C PHE A 620 10.57 20.71 26.37
N GLY A 621 11.60 21.53 26.57
CA GLY A 621 11.71 22.49 27.67
C GLY A 621 12.19 21.87 28.99
N ASP A 622 12.77 20.67 28.98
CA ASP A 622 13.37 20.05 30.16
C ASP A 622 14.87 20.33 30.25
N TYR A 623 15.20 21.54 30.67
CA TYR A 623 16.59 22.00 30.80
C TYR A 623 17.42 21.19 31.79
N ARG A 624 16.80 20.68 32.86
CA ARG A 624 17.49 19.85 33.85
C ARG A 624 17.97 18.54 33.21
N GLN A 625 17.09 17.89 32.44
CA GLN A 625 17.42 16.66 31.74
C GLN A 625 18.35 16.88 30.55
N ALA A 626 18.27 18.04 29.88
CA ALA A 626 19.22 18.42 28.84
C ALA A 626 20.66 18.54 29.38
N VAL A 627 20.84 18.98 30.64
CA VAL A 627 22.15 19.07 31.33
C VAL A 627 22.59 17.75 31.96
N ALA A 628 21.70 16.76 32.12
CA ALA A 628 22.05 15.49 32.78
C ALA A 628 23.27 14.76 32.18
N PRO A 629 23.49 14.70 30.84
CA PRO A 629 24.69 14.10 30.25
C PRO A 629 26.00 14.77 30.68
N PHE A 630 25.98 16.09 30.91
CA PHE A 630 27.15 16.87 31.31
C PHE A 630 27.64 16.52 32.71
N ARG A 631 26.73 16.11 33.59
CA ARG A 631 27.06 15.77 35.00
C ARG A 631 27.94 14.51 35.12
N GLN A 632 28.14 13.76 34.03
CA GLN A 632 29.00 12.58 33.99
C GLN A 632 30.42 12.87 33.48
N LEU A 633 30.70 14.14 33.16
CA LEU A 633 31.95 14.57 32.54
C LEU A 633 32.65 15.63 33.38
N GLU A 634 33.98 15.69 33.25
CA GLU A 634 34.77 16.77 33.82
C GLU A 634 34.71 18.01 32.91
N PRO A 635 34.88 19.24 33.45
CA PRO A 635 34.85 20.47 32.64
C PRO A 635 35.78 20.45 31.41
N ALA A 636 36.94 19.80 31.51
CA ALA A 636 37.88 19.68 30.39
C ALA A 636 37.34 18.85 29.22
N ASP A 637 36.47 17.87 29.49
CA ASP A 637 35.83 17.05 28.46
C ASP A 637 34.60 17.75 27.85
N ILE A 638 33.92 18.57 28.66
CA ILE A 638 32.78 19.39 28.24
C ILE A 638 33.25 20.52 27.31
N PHE A 639 34.23 21.30 27.77
CA PHE A 639 34.79 22.46 27.08
C PHE A 639 36.07 22.07 26.32
N SER A 640 35.92 21.15 25.38
CA SER A 640 36.95 20.78 24.41
C SER A 640 36.40 20.89 22.98
N VAL A 641 37.29 20.91 21.99
CA VAL A 641 36.93 20.94 20.56
C VAL A 641 37.63 19.77 19.85
N PRO A 642 36.90 18.70 19.46
CA PRO A 642 35.47 18.49 19.69
C PRO A 642 35.17 18.10 21.15
N SER A 643 34.01 18.54 21.66
CA SER A 643 33.50 18.16 22.99
C SER A 643 33.19 16.66 23.04
N ALA A 644 33.37 16.01 24.19
CA ALA A 644 33.00 14.60 24.38
C ALA A 644 31.48 14.33 24.18
N LEU A 645 30.65 15.37 24.25
CA LEU A 645 29.20 15.32 24.00
C LEU A 645 28.83 15.49 22.52
N VAL A 646 29.82 15.72 21.67
CA VAL A 646 29.67 15.93 20.22
C VAL A 646 30.45 14.86 19.46
N ALA A 647 31.71 14.63 19.85
CA ALA A 647 32.57 13.62 19.26
C ALA A 647 31.89 12.24 19.26
N GLU A 648 32.01 11.53 18.13
CA GLU A 648 31.45 10.19 17.94
C GLU A 648 29.90 10.10 18.07
N THR A 649 29.20 11.22 18.02
CA THR A 649 27.73 11.28 17.97
C THR A 649 27.22 11.76 16.60
N VAL A 650 25.90 11.73 16.40
CA VAL A 650 25.24 12.32 15.21
C VAL A 650 25.41 13.83 15.09
N ALA A 651 25.86 14.50 16.16
CA ALA A 651 26.05 15.94 16.21
C ALA A 651 27.44 16.40 15.74
N ALA A 652 28.37 15.47 15.50
CA ALA A 652 29.72 15.80 15.04
C ALA A 652 29.69 16.54 13.69
N GLY A 653 30.33 17.70 13.61
CA GLY A 653 30.31 18.57 12.42
C GLY A 653 29.06 19.45 12.30
N TRP A 654 28.21 19.48 13.33
CA TRP A 654 26.99 20.30 13.41
C TRP A 654 27.01 21.27 14.60
N GLU A 655 28.19 21.67 15.06
CA GLU A 655 28.40 22.56 16.21
C GLU A 655 27.65 23.89 16.05
N ASP A 656 27.66 24.47 14.85
CA ASP A 656 26.90 25.70 14.52
C ASP A 656 25.39 25.50 14.68
N ASN A 657 24.86 24.32 14.32
CA ASN A 657 23.44 24.00 14.48
C ASN A 657 23.08 23.81 15.96
N ILE A 658 23.95 23.19 16.76
CA ILE A 658 23.76 23.11 18.22
C ILE A 658 23.68 24.53 18.80
N TYR A 659 24.63 25.40 18.44
CA TYR A 659 24.63 26.80 18.87
C TYR A 659 23.34 27.53 18.47
N PHE A 660 22.91 27.39 17.21
CA PHE A 660 21.67 27.98 16.72
C PHE A 660 20.45 27.52 17.53
N TRP A 661 20.28 26.22 17.72
CA TRP A 661 19.10 25.66 18.41
C TRP A 661 19.10 25.96 19.90
N VAL A 662 20.25 25.88 20.57
CA VAL A 662 20.36 26.22 22.00
C VAL A 662 19.98 27.68 22.23
N ASN A 663 20.52 28.62 21.45
CA ASN A 663 20.18 30.02 21.61
C ASN A 663 18.72 30.31 21.24
N THR A 664 18.23 29.78 20.11
CA THR A 664 16.84 30.00 19.67
C THR A 664 15.84 29.57 20.73
N ILE A 665 16.02 28.38 21.33
CA ILE A 665 15.07 27.86 22.32
C ILE A 665 15.21 28.58 23.66
N THR A 666 16.44 28.85 24.11
CA THR A 666 16.67 29.53 25.40
C THR A 666 16.23 31.00 25.40
N ASP A 667 16.36 31.71 24.27
CA ASP A 667 15.91 33.10 24.14
C ASP A 667 14.39 33.24 24.34
N HIS A 668 13.61 32.20 24.02
CA HIS A 668 12.17 32.17 24.30
C HIS A 668 11.82 31.84 25.75
N SER A 669 12.66 31.10 26.47
CA SER A 669 12.29 30.54 27.78
C SER A 669 12.90 31.27 28.98
N LEU A 670 14.10 31.85 28.83
CA LEU A 670 14.93 32.33 29.95
C LEU A 670 14.20 33.30 30.88
N MET A 671 13.50 34.30 30.31
CA MET A 671 12.76 35.29 31.10
C MET A 671 11.75 34.64 32.06
N LEU A 672 11.01 33.63 31.59
CA LEU A 672 10.01 32.95 32.41
C LEU A 672 10.63 31.97 33.40
N LEU A 673 11.76 31.35 33.02
CA LEU A 673 12.52 30.46 33.91
C LEU A 673 13.14 31.23 35.07
N GLU A 674 13.74 32.40 34.85
CA GLU A 674 14.34 33.19 35.94
C GLU A 674 13.33 33.56 37.03
N GLU A 675 12.09 33.87 36.63
CA GLU A 675 11.02 34.20 37.56
C GLU A 675 10.51 32.97 38.33
N ARG A 676 10.48 31.79 37.70
CA ARG A 676 9.69 30.64 38.20
C ARG A 676 10.50 29.42 38.59
N ASP A 677 11.62 29.18 37.93
CA ASP A 677 12.47 28.01 38.08
C ASP A 677 13.96 28.37 37.90
N PRO A 678 14.61 28.95 38.93
CA PRO A 678 16.01 29.37 38.88
C PRO A 678 16.99 28.24 38.53
N GLU A 679 16.68 27.00 38.88
CA GLU A 679 17.51 25.84 38.56
C GLU A 679 17.48 25.52 37.06
N ALA A 680 16.29 25.53 36.45
CA ALA A 680 16.16 25.36 35.00
C ALA A 680 16.74 26.57 34.24
N ALA A 681 16.63 27.79 34.77
CA ALA A 681 17.31 28.97 34.22
C ALA A 681 18.84 28.81 34.26
N ALA A 682 19.40 28.33 35.37
CA ALA A 682 20.83 28.05 35.47
C ALA A 682 21.28 26.99 34.44
N ALA A 683 20.50 25.93 34.26
CA ALA A 683 20.75 24.91 33.25
C ALA A 683 20.71 25.49 31.81
N ALA A 684 19.75 26.36 31.51
CA ALA A 684 19.66 27.06 30.22
C ALA A 684 20.89 27.93 29.95
N TYR A 685 21.33 28.74 30.94
CA TYR A 685 22.56 29.53 30.83
C TYR A 685 23.79 28.64 30.62
N PHE A 686 23.91 27.56 31.37
CA PHE A 686 25.02 26.61 31.20
C PHE A 686 25.06 26.01 29.78
N LEU A 687 23.91 25.61 29.22
CA LEU A 687 23.83 25.11 27.84
C LEU A 687 24.26 26.19 26.82
N ARG A 688 23.86 27.46 27.00
CA ARG A 688 24.31 28.56 26.13
C ARG A 688 25.83 28.74 26.16
N ALA A 689 26.44 28.65 27.36
CA ALA A 689 27.89 28.75 27.49
C ALA A 689 28.61 27.61 26.75
N TRP A 690 28.15 26.37 26.94
CA TRP A 690 28.71 25.21 26.24
C TRP A 690 28.55 25.35 24.72
N ALA A 691 27.35 25.68 24.25
CA ALA A 691 27.09 25.79 22.82
C ALA A 691 27.91 26.92 22.15
N ALA A 692 28.10 28.06 22.85
CA ALA A 692 28.98 29.13 22.38
C ALA A 692 30.44 28.68 22.25
N TYR A 693 30.94 27.93 23.25
CA TYR A 693 32.29 27.39 23.23
C TYR A 693 32.56 26.45 22.06
N LEU A 694 31.55 25.67 21.63
CA LEU A 694 31.71 24.76 20.48
C LEU A 694 32.03 25.50 19.16
N VAL A 695 31.55 26.75 19.01
CA VAL A 695 31.73 27.56 17.80
C VAL A 695 32.93 28.49 17.92
N ASP A 696 33.05 29.18 19.06
CA ASP A 696 34.13 30.12 19.34
C ASP A 696 34.55 30.05 20.82
N PRO A 697 35.62 29.30 21.15
CA PRO A 697 36.14 29.21 22.52
C PRO A 697 36.55 30.54 23.16
N GLU A 698 36.72 31.61 22.36
CA GLU A 698 37.07 32.96 22.85
C GLU A 698 35.84 33.86 23.05
N ASP A 699 34.61 33.37 22.82
CA ASP A 699 33.39 34.18 22.95
C ASP A 699 33.19 34.66 24.40
N PRO A 700 33.17 35.99 24.67
CA PRO A 700 32.96 36.52 26.02
C PRO A 700 31.63 36.11 26.65
N MET A 701 30.64 35.72 25.84
CA MET A 701 29.35 35.23 26.34
C MET A 701 29.45 33.90 27.09
N ILE A 702 30.50 33.11 26.87
CA ILE A 702 30.72 31.85 27.59
C ILE A 702 30.81 32.11 29.09
N MET A 703 31.70 33.02 29.49
CA MET A 703 31.89 33.37 30.90
C MET A 703 30.67 34.08 31.48
N ALA A 704 30.04 35.00 30.75
CA ALA A 704 28.83 35.68 31.23
C ALA A 704 27.68 34.71 31.54
N ASN A 705 27.50 33.70 30.68
CA ASN A 705 26.50 32.66 30.87
C ASN A 705 26.86 31.71 32.05
N LEU A 706 28.13 31.31 32.20
CA LEU A 706 28.56 30.49 33.34
C LEU A 706 28.44 31.21 34.68
N GLU A 707 28.75 32.51 34.72
CA GLU A 707 28.55 33.35 35.90
C GLU A 707 27.06 33.45 36.26
N SER A 708 26.19 33.61 35.27
CA SER A 708 24.73 33.63 35.48
C SER A 708 24.23 32.29 36.04
N ALA A 709 24.68 31.16 35.47
CA ALA A 709 24.33 29.83 35.96
C ALA A 709 24.80 29.60 37.41
N ALA A 710 26.07 29.92 37.70
CA ALA A 710 26.63 29.78 39.05
C ALA A 710 26.03 30.78 40.05
N SER A 711 25.56 31.96 39.62
CA SER A 711 24.87 32.90 40.50
C SER A 711 23.47 32.42 40.89
N LEU A 712 22.75 31.77 39.97
CA LEU A 712 21.43 31.21 40.23
C LEU A 712 21.51 29.93 41.07
N MET A 713 22.55 29.12 40.86
CA MET A 713 22.79 27.86 41.56
C MET A 713 24.22 27.78 42.11
N PRO A 714 24.55 28.52 43.18
CA PRO A 714 25.93 28.63 43.69
C PRO A 714 26.50 27.34 44.27
N ASP A 715 25.63 26.43 44.70
CA ASP A 715 26.01 25.14 45.28
C ASP A 715 26.03 24.00 44.25
N ASP A 716 25.73 24.27 42.97
CA ASP A 716 25.81 23.24 41.92
C ASP A 716 27.27 22.99 41.50
N PRO A 717 27.82 21.78 41.73
CA PRO A 717 29.23 21.50 41.48
C PRO A 717 29.60 21.59 40.00
N LEU A 718 28.66 21.30 39.08
CA LEU A 718 28.95 21.35 37.63
C LEU A 718 29.21 22.79 37.19
N TYR A 719 28.34 23.73 37.57
CA TYR A 719 28.42 25.12 37.10
C TYR A 719 29.61 25.85 37.71
N ALA A 720 29.88 25.64 39.00
CA ALA A 720 31.05 26.20 39.67
C ALA A 720 32.36 25.66 39.05
N ALA A 721 32.47 24.34 38.85
CA ALA A 721 33.67 23.73 38.28
C ALA A 721 33.91 24.17 36.83
N ALA A 722 32.86 24.30 36.02
CA ALA A 722 32.95 24.79 34.65
C ALA A 722 33.45 26.24 34.58
N ARG A 723 32.88 27.13 35.41
CA ARG A 723 33.32 28.54 35.50
C ARG A 723 34.77 28.62 35.93
N ASP A 724 35.15 27.90 36.98
CA ASP A 724 36.51 27.97 37.54
C ASP A 724 37.54 27.37 36.58
N PHE A 725 37.17 26.34 35.81
CA PHE A 725 38.00 25.76 34.76
C PHE A 725 38.32 26.78 33.64
N LEU A 726 37.32 27.49 33.12
CA LEU A 726 37.53 28.47 32.05
C LEU A 726 38.09 29.82 32.54
N ALA A 727 37.97 30.13 33.83
CA ALA A 727 38.60 31.29 34.45
C ALA A 727 40.09 31.06 34.80
N ALA A 728 40.56 29.81 34.74
CA ALA A 728 41.96 29.49 35.01
C ALA A 728 42.85 30.03 33.86
N PRO A 729 43.96 30.70 34.18
CA PRO A 729 44.81 31.39 33.21
C PRO A 729 45.62 30.48 32.29
#